data_AF-A0AA41NH09-F1
#
_entry.id   AF-A0AA41NH09-F1
#
_cell.length_a   1.000
_cell.length_b   1.000
_cell.length_c   1.000
_cell.angle_alpha   90.00
_cell.angle_beta   90.00
_cell.angle_gamma   90.00
#
_symmetry.space_group_name_H-M   'P 1'
#
loop_
_entity.id
_entity.type
_entity.pdbx_description
1 polymer ?
#
loop_
_entity_poly.entity_id
_entity_poly.type
_entity_poly.pdbx_seq_one_letter_code
_entity_poly.pdbx_strand_id
1 'polypeptide(L)'
;MKVLNPSAHFRVEESEEQLGCPAHATSHCHKEFHQVLICRVTSRVDASVYSSCYCEGESGQIPVVQAFSLEFDLGNHQPRTMQAHELFRYFRMPELVDIRQYVRTLPTNTLMGFGAFAAITTFWYATRPKALKPPCDLSMQSVEVAGSDGARRSTLLDSDEPLVYFYDDVRTVYEGFQRGIQVSNNGPCLGSRKPDQPYEWLSYKQVAEMSECIGSALIHKGFKASPDQYIGIFAQNRPEWVIIEQGCFAFSMVIVPLYDTLGAEAITYIVNKAELSLVFADKPEKARLLLEGVENKLTPGLKIIVLMDTFGSDLVERGKKCGVEVISMKAMEDLGRANRRKPKPPAPEDLAVICFTSGTTGNPKGAMITHQNVVSDCSAFVKVTENAVTPSPDDILISFLPLAHMFERVVECVMLCHGAKIGFFQGDIRLLMDDLKVLQPTIFPVVPRLLNRMFDRIFAQANTTLKRWLLDFASKRKEAELRSGIIRNNSLWDKLIFHKIQSSLGGKVRLMVTGAAPVSATVLTFLRAALGCQFYEGYGQTECTAGCSLSVPGDWTAGHVGAPMPCNFIKLVDVEEMNYMAAKGEGEVCVKGPNVFKGYLKDPAKTAEALDKDGWLHTGDIGKWLPNGTLKIIDRKKHIFKLAQGEYIAPEKIENVYLRSEPVAQVFVHGESLQAFLIAIVVPDVEILCSWARKKGFEGSFEELCRNKDVKKAILEDMVRLGKDSGLKPFEQVKGIALHTELFSVDNGLLTPTMKAKRPELRNYFRSQIDELYSTIKV
;
A
#
# COMPACT_ATOMS: atom_id res chain seq x y z
N MET A 1 -56.23 -6.85 -10.94
CA MET A 1 -57.26 -7.60 -11.69
C MET A 1 -56.75 -9.04 -11.84
N LYS A 2 -57.47 -10.04 -11.26
CA LYS A 2 -57.41 -11.52 -11.44
C LYS A 2 -56.02 -12.20 -11.48
N VAL A 3 -55.56 -12.89 -10.43
CA VAL A 3 -55.85 -14.30 -10.02
C VAL A 3 -55.66 -15.31 -11.17
N LEU A 4 -54.71 -16.24 -11.02
CA LEU A 4 -54.93 -17.71 -11.01
C LEU A 4 -53.60 -18.50 -10.94
N ASN A 5 -53.55 -19.40 -9.95
CA ASN A 5 -52.71 -20.61 -9.89
C ASN A 5 -53.41 -21.69 -10.75
N PRO A 6 -52.75 -22.76 -11.25
CA PRO A 6 -52.68 -23.98 -10.43
C PRO A 6 -51.48 -24.94 -10.66
N SER A 7 -51.31 -25.74 -9.59
CA SER A 7 -50.70 -27.08 -9.39
C SER A 7 -50.55 -28.08 -10.55
N ALA A 8 -49.53 -28.95 -10.43
CA ALA A 8 -49.51 -30.30 -11.00
C ALA A 8 -48.88 -31.34 -10.04
N HIS A 9 -49.43 -32.56 -10.09
CA HIS A 9 -49.32 -33.70 -9.18
C HIS A 9 -48.13 -34.65 -9.43
N PHE A 10 -47.85 -35.44 -8.38
CA PHE A 10 -47.01 -36.64 -8.25
C PHE A 10 -47.19 -37.74 -9.32
N ARG A 11 -46.12 -38.51 -9.57
CA ARG A 11 -46.20 -39.97 -9.75
C ARG A 11 -44.88 -40.68 -9.37
N VAL A 12 -45.04 -41.81 -8.68
CA VAL A 12 -44.04 -42.79 -8.25
C VAL A 12 -44.04 -43.93 -9.26
N GLU A 13 -42.86 -44.48 -9.59
CA GLU A 13 -42.72 -45.83 -10.16
C GLU A 13 -41.43 -46.48 -9.60
N GLU A 14 -41.60 -47.69 -9.06
CA GLU A 14 -40.58 -48.65 -8.65
C GLU A 14 -40.07 -49.46 -9.85
N SER A 15 -38.82 -49.94 -9.80
CA SER A 15 -38.48 -51.29 -10.26
C SER A 15 -37.09 -51.72 -9.78
N GLU A 16 -37.04 -52.92 -9.20
CA GLU A 16 -35.88 -53.70 -8.75
C GLU A 16 -35.02 -54.26 -9.91
N GLU A 17 -33.74 -54.58 -9.62
CA GLU A 17 -32.99 -55.81 -9.99
C GLU A 17 -31.48 -55.58 -9.74
N GLN A 18 -30.90 -56.17 -8.70
CA GLN A 18 -30.25 -57.50 -8.61
C GLN A 18 -28.78 -57.60 -9.11
N LEU A 19 -27.91 -57.86 -8.12
CA LEU A 19 -26.80 -58.83 -8.08
C LEU A 19 -25.57 -58.67 -8.98
N GLY A 20 -24.40 -58.70 -8.34
CA GLY A 20 -23.15 -59.12 -8.98
C GLY A 20 -21.88 -58.69 -8.26
N CYS A 21 -21.44 -59.47 -7.26
CA CYS A 21 -20.04 -59.52 -6.82
C CYS A 21 -19.48 -60.87 -7.24
N PRO A 22 -18.19 -60.96 -7.66
CA PRO A 22 -17.31 -61.81 -6.88
C PRO A 22 -15.87 -61.30 -6.73
N ALA A 23 -15.21 -61.88 -5.73
CA ALA A 23 -13.86 -61.68 -5.27
C ALA A 23 -12.77 -62.43 -6.07
N HIS A 24 -11.51 -61.98 -5.95
CA HIS A 24 -10.24 -62.76 -5.91
C HIS A 24 -9.10 -61.75 -5.59
N ALA A 25 -8.41 -61.79 -4.44
CA ALA A 25 -7.39 -62.72 -3.91
C ALA A 25 -5.96 -62.55 -4.50
N THR A 26 -5.03 -62.11 -3.63
CA THR A 26 -3.58 -62.50 -3.48
C THR A 26 -2.65 -62.34 -4.69
N SER A 27 -1.37 -61.94 -4.64
CA SER A 27 -0.32 -61.71 -3.63
C SER A 27 0.92 -61.15 -4.36
N HIS A 28 1.72 -60.25 -3.77
CA HIS A 28 3.18 -60.42 -3.69
C HIS A 28 3.88 -59.36 -2.83
N CYS A 29 5.04 -59.77 -2.32
CA CYS A 29 5.72 -59.32 -1.11
C CYS A 29 6.88 -58.34 -1.40
N HIS A 30 7.40 -57.75 -0.31
CA HIS A 30 8.75 -57.17 -0.10
C HIS A 30 9.03 -55.71 -0.51
N LYS A 31 9.08 -54.79 0.47
CA LYS A 31 10.30 -54.48 1.25
C LYS A 31 10.05 -53.45 2.36
N GLU A 32 10.66 -53.73 3.51
CA GLU A 32 10.71 -52.94 4.75
C GLU A 32 11.44 -51.59 4.57
N PHE A 33 11.04 -50.54 5.30
CA PHE A 33 11.70 -50.06 6.52
C PHE A 33 11.17 -48.69 7.02
N HIS A 34 11.17 -48.56 8.35
CA HIS A 34 11.07 -47.37 9.21
C HIS A 34 9.70 -46.76 9.55
N GLN A 35 9.16 -47.22 10.68
CA GLN A 35 8.29 -46.50 11.61
C GLN A 35 8.97 -45.26 12.19
N VAL A 36 8.27 -44.12 12.20
CA VAL A 36 8.25 -43.19 13.34
C VAL A 36 6.81 -42.71 13.53
N LEU A 37 6.24 -43.08 14.67
CA LEU A 37 4.91 -42.74 15.13
C LEU A 37 4.98 -41.37 15.83
N ILE A 38 4.28 -40.35 15.32
CA ILE A 38 3.97 -39.13 16.09
C ILE A 38 2.46 -39.06 16.27
N CYS A 39 2.03 -39.36 17.50
CA CYS A 39 0.65 -39.22 17.94
C CYS A 39 0.26 -37.74 18.05
N ARG A 40 -0.83 -37.38 17.38
CA ARG A 40 -1.62 -36.16 17.58
C ARG A 40 -2.27 -36.21 18.96
N VAL A 41 -2.03 -35.19 19.79
CA VAL A 41 -2.95 -34.84 20.88
C VAL A 41 -3.71 -33.60 20.44
N THR A 42 -5.03 -33.75 20.36
CA THR A 42 -6.01 -32.68 20.19
C THR A 42 -6.51 -32.32 21.58
N SER A 43 -6.46 -31.04 21.97
CA SER A 43 -7.18 -30.54 23.14
C SER A 43 -8.04 -29.36 22.72
N ARG A 44 -9.35 -29.61 22.67
CA ARG A 44 -10.41 -28.60 22.86
C ARG A 44 -10.54 -28.39 24.35
N VAL A 45 -10.59 -27.13 24.79
CA VAL A 45 -10.99 -26.73 26.14
C VAL A 45 -12.25 -25.89 25.97
N ASP A 46 -13.37 -26.44 26.43
CA ASP A 46 -14.57 -25.68 26.78
C ASP A 46 -14.64 -25.62 28.30
N ALA A 47 -14.90 -24.42 28.81
CA ALA A 47 -15.07 -24.12 30.22
C ALA A 47 -16.55 -23.87 30.51
N SER A 48 -17.10 -24.47 31.57
CA SER A 48 -18.25 -23.92 32.30
C SER A 48 -18.58 -24.68 33.61
N VAL A 49 -18.70 -23.88 34.68
CA VAL A 49 -19.74 -23.92 35.75
C VAL A 49 -19.53 -24.79 37.01
N TYR A 50 -19.33 -24.06 38.13
CA TYR A 50 -19.83 -24.17 39.52
C TYR A 50 -20.22 -25.54 40.15
N SER A 51 -19.64 -25.87 41.32
CA SER A 51 -20.28 -25.77 42.66
C SER A 51 -19.70 -26.77 43.69
N SER A 52 -19.47 -26.25 44.91
CA SER A 52 -19.33 -26.87 46.24
C SER A 52 -19.57 -28.37 46.48
N CYS A 53 -18.66 -29.03 47.24
CA CYS A 53 -18.96 -29.74 48.51
C CYS A 53 -17.69 -30.34 49.17
N TYR A 54 -17.67 -30.27 50.51
CA TYR A 54 -16.76 -30.94 51.44
C TYR A 54 -17.19 -32.39 51.68
N CYS A 55 -16.23 -33.33 51.82
CA CYS A 55 -16.08 -34.32 52.92
C CYS A 55 -15.23 -35.54 52.52
N GLU A 56 -14.18 -35.74 53.32
CA GLU A 56 -13.50 -36.95 53.83
C GLU A 56 -13.72 -38.34 53.19
N GLY A 57 -12.61 -39.09 53.03
CA GLY A 57 -12.61 -40.55 52.91
C GLY A 57 -11.38 -41.15 52.22
N GLU A 58 -10.43 -41.61 53.05
CA GLU A 58 -9.34 -42.60 52.86
C GLU A 58 -9.55 -43.66 51.74
N SER A 59 -8.58 -44.35 51.13
CA SER A 59 -7.11 -44.53 51.27
C SER A 59 -6.63 -45.38 50.05
N GLY A 60 -5.36 -45.27 49.68
CA GLY A 60 -4.73 -46.13 48.65
C GLY A 60 -3.35 -45.65 48.20
N GLN A 61 -2.31 -46.10 48.91
CA GLN A 61 -0.90 -45.67 48.84
C GLN A 61 -0.14 -46.07 47.56
N ILE A 62 0.78 -45.19 47.11
CA ILE A 62 2.10 -45.50 46.49
C ILE A 62 3.08 -44.38 46.95
N PRO A 63 4.38 -44.65 47.27
CA PRO A 63 5.05 -44.06 48.44
C PRO A 63 5.86 -42.78 48.17
N VAL A 64 5.88 -41.91 49.17
CA VAL A 64 6.84 -40.81 49.37
C VAL A 64 7.60 -41.09 50.66
N VAL A 65 8.92 -41.12 50.57
CA VAL A 65 9.84 -41.24 51.70
C VAL A 65 10.00 -39.86 52.34
N GLN A 66 9.61 -39.73 53.61
CA GLN A 66 9.93 -38.56 54.43
C GLN A 66 10.67 -38.98 55.72
N ALA A 67 11.52 -38.06 56.13
CA ALA A 67 12.52 -38.14 57.17
C ALA A 67 11.95 -38.28 58.59
N PHE A 68 12.76 -38.87 59.46
CA PHE A 68 12.58 -38.90 60.91
C PHE A 68 13.13 -37.63 61.58
N SER A 69 12.41 -37.18 62.60
CA SER A 69 12.74 -36.07 63.50
C SER A 69 13.74 -36.46 64.60
N LEU A 70 14.51 -35.48 65.08
CA LEU A 70 15.06 -35.44 66.44
C LEU A 70 15.14 -33.97 66.90
N GLU A 71 14.41 -33.65 67.97
CA GLU A 71 14.45 -32.36 68.68
C GLU A 71 15.75 -32.22 69.49
N PHE A 72 16.29 -31.00 69.56
CA PHE A 72 16.72 -30.37 70.82
C PHE A 72 16.82 -28.85 70.63
N ASP A 73 16.37 -28.13 71.65
CA ASP A 73 16.05 -26.70 71.68
C ASP A 73 17.24 -25.82 72.15
N LEU A 74 17.11 -24.52 71.85
CA LEU A 74 17.77 -23.32 72.37
C LEU A 74 19.18 -22.93 71.90
N GLY A 75 19.20 -21.95 70.99
CA GLY A 75 20.32 -21.03 70.78
C GLY A 75 19.97 -19.92 69.80
N ASN A 76 19.64 -18.74 70.32
CA ASN A 76 19.48 -17.45 69.63
C ASN A 76 20.14 -17.33 68.25
N HIS A 77 19.39 -16.96 67.21
CA HIS A 77 19.69 -15.79 66.36
C HIS A 77 18.61 -15.55 65.28
N GLN A 78 18.14 -14.29 65.22
CA GLN A 78 17.38 -13.71 64.11
C GLN A 78 18.19 -13.72 62.80
N PRO A 79 17.55 -13.86 61.62
CA PRO A 79 18.22 -13.70 60.33
C PRO A 79 18.39 -12.20 60.00
N ARG A 80 19.63 -11.72 59.85
CA ARG A 80 19.92 -10.39 59.30
C ARG A 80 20.10 -10.47 57.79
N THR A 81 19.34 -9.65 57.09
CA THR A 81 19.57 -9.17 55.72
C THR A 81 20.99 -8.65 55.54
N MET A 82 21.72 -9.22 54.57
CA MET A 82 23.02 -8.75 54.11
C MET A 82 22.86 -7.40 53.39
N GLN A 83 23.48 -6.34 53.91
CA GLN A 83 23.55 -5.03 53.26
C GLN A 83 24.58 -5.06 52.12
N ALA A 84 24.31 -4.30 51.05
CA ALA A 84 25.16 -4.18 49.86
C ALA A 84 26.65 -3.86 50.14
N HIS A 85 26.98 -3.36 51.33
CA HIS A 85 28.36 -3.13 51.78
C HIS A 85 29.19 -4.42 51.98
N GLU A 86 28.58 -5.57 52.27
CA GLU A 86 29.32 -6.83 52.47
C GLU A 86 29.72 -7.52 51.15
N LEU A 87 28.98 -7.30 50.06
CA LEU A 87 29.32 -7.81 48.72
C LEU A 87 30.56 -7.12 48.13
N PHE A 88 30.80 -5.85 48.50
CA PHE A 88 31.99 -5.10 48.07
C PHE A 88 33.27 -5.50 48.81
N ARG A 89 33.21 -6.25 49.92
CA ARG A 89 34.41 -6.73 50.63
C ARG A 89 35.14 -7.88 49.93
N TYR A 90 34.49 -8.57 48.98
CA TYR A 90 35.10 -9.65 48.20
C TYR A 90 35.82 -9.17 46.92
N PHE A 91 35.61 -7.92 46.50
CA PHE A 91 36.37 -7.29 45.42
C PHE A 91 37.37 -6.29 46.01
N ARG A 92 38.51 -6.77 46.52
CA ARG A 92 39.69 -5.90 46.68
C ARG A 92 40.13 -5.46 45.27
N MET A 93 39.74 -4.26 44.85
CA MET A 93 40.46 -3.57 43.78
C MET A 93 41.85 -3.21 44.32
N PRO A 94 42.95 -3.54 43.63
CA PRO A 94 44.28 -3.11 44.05
C PRO A 94 44.35 -1.57 44.05
N GLU A 95 45.15 -0.99 44.95
CA GLU A 95 45.43 0.45 44.89
C GLU A 95 46.01 0.80 43.52
N LEU A 96 45.78 2.03 43.01
CA LEU A 96 46.23 2.46 41.67
C LEU A 96 47.76 2.28 41.44
N VAL A 97 48.54 2.18 42.52
CA VAL A 97 49.97 1.87 42.51
C VAL A 97 50.25 0.40 42.13
N ASP A 98 49.45 -0.54 42.65
CA ASP A 98 49.56 -1.98 42.34
C ASP A 98 49.17 -2.31 40.90
N ILE A 99 48.15 -1.64 40.35
CA ILE A 99 47.76 -1.81 38.94
C ILE A 99 48.91 -1.39 38.02
N ARG A 100 49.62 -0.30 38.35
CA ARG A 100 50.75 0.19 37.54
C ARG A 100 51.94 -0.76 37.58
N GLN A 101 52.16 -1.41 38.72
CA GLN A 101 53.23 -2.40 38.90
C GLN A 101 52.87 -3.73 38.21
N TYR A 102 51.62 -4.18 38.32
CA TYR A 102 51.10 -5.36 37.64
C TYR A 102 51.15 -5.22 36.10
N VAL A 103 50.75 -4.05 35.58
CA VAL A 103 50.84 -3.72 34.14
C VAL A 103 52.29 -3.71 33.65
N ARG A 104 53.26 -3.32 34.50
CA ARG A 104 54.70 -3.39 34.17
C ARG A 104 55.27 -4.81 34.17
N THR A 105 54.66 -5.75 34.89
CA THR A 105 55.08 -7.16 34.92
C THR A 105 54.51 -8.00 33.78
N LEU A 106 53.56 -7.46 33.00
CA LEU A 106 52.98 -8.16 31.86
C LEU A 106 53.95 -8.18 30.67
N PRO A 107 54.10 -9.33 29.97
CA PRO A 107 54.87 -9.40 28.73
C PRO A 107 54.36 -8.38 27.71
N THR A 108 55.26 -7.81 26.90
CA THR A 108 54.92 -6.83 25.85
C THR A 108 53.79 -7.31 24.94
N ASN A 109 53.75 -8.60 24.61
CA ASN A 109 52.71 -9.23 23.81
C ASN A 109 51.31 -9.14 24.47
N THR A 110 51.24 -9.24 25.80
CA THR A 110 49.99 -9.14 26.55
C THR A 110 49.50 -7.70 26.61
N LEU A 111 50.40 -6.73 26.79
CA LEU A 111 50.06 -5.30 26.74
C LEU A 111 49.61 -4.87 25.34
N MET A 112 50.28 -5.35 24.29
CA MET A 112 49.82 -5.16 22.90
C MET A 112 48.47 -5.82 22.66
N GLY A 113 48.21 -7.01 23.25
CA GLY A 113 46.90 -7.67 23.21
C GLY A 113 45.78 -6.85 23.85
N PHE A 114 46.01 -6.27 25.03
CA PHE A 114 45.05 -5.38 25.68
C PHE A 114 44.83 -4.08 24.89
N GLY A 115 45.89 -3.49 24.35
CA GLY A 115 45.79 -2.31 23.48
C GLY A 115 44.99 -2.60 22.20
N ALA A 116 45.24 -3.74 21.55
CA ALA A 116 44.50 -4.18 20.37
C ALA A 116 43.03 -4.47 20.71
N PHE A 117 42.74 -5.16 21.82
CA PHE A 117 41.37 -5.43 22.26
C PHE A 117 40.63 -4.13 22.60
N ALA A 118 41.26 -3.20 23.30
CA ALA A 118 40.68 -1.89 23.62
C ALA A 118 40.43 -1.07 22.33
N ALA A 119 41.37 -1.08 21.38
CA ALA A 119 41.20 -0.43 20.08
C ALA A 119 40.06 -1.05 19.26
N ILE A 120 39.98 -2.37 19.17
CA ILE A 120 38.89 -3.10 18.48
C ILE A 120 37.55 -2.82 19.15
N THR A 121 37.49 -2.85 20.49
CA THR A 121 36.26 -2.59 21.25
C THR A 121 35.81 -1.14 21.09
N THR A 122 36.74 -0.19 21.14
CA THR A 122 36.46 1.24 20.93
C THR A 122 36.01 1.49 19.49
N PHE A 123 36.70 0.91 18.51
CA PHE A 123 36.31 0.97 17.10
C PHE A 123 34.93 0.36 16.88
N TRP A 124 34.64 -0.80 17.48
CA TRP A 124 33.32 -1.43 17.42
C TRP A 124 32.25 -0.55 18.09
N TYR A 125 32.51 0.02 19.27
CA TYR A 125 31.54 0.90 19.94
C TYR A 125 31.29 2.20 19.15
N ALA A 126 32.30 2.72 18.47
CA ALA A 126 32.20 3.92 17.63
C ALA A 126 31.52 3.65 16.28
N THR A 127 31.72 2.46 15.70
CA THR A 127 31.22 2.10 14.35
C THR A 127 30.01 1.18 14.36
N ARG A 128 29.57 0.69 15.53
CA ARG A 128 28.39 -0.16 15.63
C ARG A 128 27.16 0.56 15.08
N PRO A 129 26.29 -0.15 14.36
CA PRO A 129 25.04 0.42 13.91
C PRO A 129 24.20 0.86 15.11
N LYS A 130 23.61 2.05 15.01
CA LYS A 130 22.75 2.61 16.05
C LYS A 130 21.29 2.35 15.67
N ALA A 131 20.48 2.04 16.67
CA ALA A 131 19.05 2.01 16.53
C ALA A 131 18.54 3.41 16.19
N LEU A 132 17.61 3.50 15.26
CA LEU A 132 16.85 4.71 15.00
C LEU A 132 16.05 5.06 16.25
N LYS A 133 16.06 6.32 16.65
CA LYS A 133 15.20 6.81 17.73
C LYS A 133 13.81 7.06 17.15
N PRO A 134 12.77 6.32 17.57
CA PRO A 134 11.41 6.58 17.11
C PRO A 134 10.96 8.00 17.52
N PRO A 135 10.09 8.65 16.72
CA PRO A 135 9.64 10.00 17.03
C PRO A 135 8.62 10.05 18.17
N CYS A 136 8.02 8.92 18.54
CA CYS A 136 7.11 8.77 19.68
C CYS A 136 7.31 7.40 20.37
N ASP A 137 6.63 7.18 21.49
CA ASP A 137 6.55 5.86 22.10
C ASP A 137 5.79 4.90 21.17
N LEU A 138 6.47 3.86 20.67
CA LEU A 138 5.89 2.89 19.75
C LEU A 138 4.78 2.04 20.37
N SER A 139 4.65 2.03 21.71
CA SER A 139 3.54 1.41 22.44
C SER A 139 2.32 2.33 22.57
N MET A 140 2.43 3.61 22.20
CA MET A 140 1.35 4.60 22.26
C MET A 140 1.53 5.65 21.14
N GLN A 141 1.27 5.24 19.90
CA GLN A 141 1.47 6.09 18.71
C GLN A 141 0.31 7.06 18.44
N SER A 142 -0.84 6.83 19.08
CA SER A 142 -1.98 7.75 19.05
C SER A 142 -2.67 7.80 20.40
N VAL A 143 -3.37 8.90 20.66
CA VAL A 143 -4.15 9.13 21.88
C VAL A 143 -5.55 9.58 21.51
N GLU A 144 -6.52 9.23 22.35
CA GLU A 144 -7.89 9.70 22.23
C GLU A 144 -7.98 11.16 22.66
N VAL A 145 -8.74 11.96 21.91
CA VAL A 145 -9.00 13.36 22.22
C VAL A 145 -10.20 13.44 23.17
N ALA A 146 -10.08 14.23 24.23
CA ALA A 146 -11.12 14.31 25.25
C ALA A 146 -12.41 14.92 24.66
N GLY A 147 -13.54 14.26 24.87
CA GLY A 147 -14.86 14.75 24.43
C GLY A 147 -15.14 14.63 22.93
N SER A 148 -14.31 13.90 22.17
CA SER A 148 -14.44 13.76 20.71
C SER A 148 -14.98 12.40 20.26
N ASP A 149 -15.78 11.74 21.08
CA ASP A 149 -16.49 10.50 20.70
C ASP A 149 -15.54 9.42 20.14
N GLY A 150 -14.46 9.11 20.89
CA GLY A 150 -13.48 8.09 20.50
C GLY A 150 -12.50 8.49 19.40
N ALA A 151 -12.52 9.75 18.94
CA ALA A 151 -11.53 10.22 17.97
C ALA A 151 -10.11 10.23 18.54
N ARG A 152 -9.16 9.82 17.71
CA ARG A 152 -7.74 9.73 18.05
C ARG A 152 -6.92 10.65 17.16
N ARG A 153 -5.84 11.17 17.74
CA ARG A 153 -4.81 11.96 17.05
C ARG A 153 -3.43 11.35 17.21
N SER A 154 -2.49 11.82 16.40
CA SER A 154 -1.07 11.51 16.55
C SER A 154 -0.52 11.98 17.91
N THR A 155 0.38 11.21 18.52
CA THR A 155 1.16 11.64 19.69
C THR A 155 2.35 12.53 19.31
N LEU A 156 2.58 12.79 18.02
CA LEU A 156 3.66 13.65 17.54
C LEU A 156 3.39 15.15 17.75
N LEU A 157 2.19 15.52 18.18
CA LEU A 157 1.79 16.88 18.48
C LEU A 157 1.58 17.06 19.98
N ASP A 158 2.12 18.16 20.51
CA ASP A 158 1.98 18.54 21.92
C ASP A 158 0.58 19.09 22.24
N SER A 159 -0.17 19.54 21.22
CA SER A 159 -1.54 20.04 21.32
C SER A 159 -2.54 19.12 20.61
N ASP A 160 -3.83 19.36 20.87
CA ASP A 160 -4.92 18.72 20.14
C ASP A 160 -5.21 19.40 18.79
N GLU A 161 -4.51 20.48 18.42
CA GLU A 161 -4.73 21.18 17.15
C GLU A 161 -4.03 20.44 15.99
N PRO A 162 -4.73 20.13 14.88
CA PRO A 162 -4.09 19.50 13.72
C PRO A 162 -3.02 20.38 13.09
N LEU A 163 -1.92 19.74 12.65
CA LEU A 163 -0.87 20.42 11.90
C LEU A 163 -1.38 20.79 10.50
N VAL A 164 -1.43 22.09 10.21
CA VAL A 164 -1.80 22.60 8.88
C VAL A 164 -0.57 22.94 8.04
N TYR A 165 0.43 23.60 8.64
CA TYR A 165 1.63 24.06 7.93
C TYR A 165 2.86 23.68 8.75
N PHE A 166 3.79 22.95 8.15
CA PHE A 166 5.09 22.65 8.75
C PHE A 166 6.07 23.83 8.63
N TYR A 167 5.95 24.59 7.54
CA TYR A 167 6.73 25.81 7.29
C TYR A 167 5.81 27.03 7.23
N ASP A 168 6.14 28.10 7.94
CA ASP A 168 5.32 29.31 8.01
C ASP A 168 5.16 30.02 6.64
N ASP A 169 6.16 29.87 5.76
CA ASP A 169 6.24 30.45 4.42
C ASP A 169 5.61 29.57 3.33
N VAL A 170 5.02 28.42 3.69
CA VAL A 170 4.37 27.50 2.73
C VAL A 170 2.93 27.25 3.16
N ARG A 171 1.99 27.98 2.55
CA ARG A 171 0.54 27.80 2.78
C ARG A 171 -0.20 27.32 1.54
N THR A 172 0.41 27.45 0.38
CA THR A 172 -0.08 26.93 -0.90
C THR A 172 0.95 26.06 -1.60
N VAL A 173 0.48 25.19 -2.49
CA VAL A 173 1.36 24.38 -3.36
C VAL A 173 2.26 25.27 -4.23
N TYR A 174 1.77 26.44 -4.66
CA TYR A 174 2.57 27.44 -5.38
C TYR A 174 3.73 27.95 -4.53
N GLU A 175 3.47 28.34 -3.28
CA GLU A 175 4.51 28.79 -2.34
C GLU A 175 5.51 27.68 -2.02
N GLY A 176 5.05 26.42 -1.93
CA GLY A 176 5.92 25.26 -1.80
C GLY A 176 6.93 25.18 -2.94
N PHE A 177 6.48 25.35 -4.19
CA PHE A 177 7.39 25.42 -5.33
C PHE A 177 8.34 26.63 -5.27
N GLN A 178 7.85 27.81 -4.87
CA GLN A 178 8.70 29.01 -4.70
C GLN A 178 9.81 28.80 -3.66
N ARG A 179 9.48 28.15 -2.53
CA ARG A 179 10.47 27.73 -1.53
C ARG A 179 11.50 26.79 -2.13
N GLY A 180 11.06 25.81 -2.92
CA GLY A 180 11.94 24.90 -3.66
C GLY A 180 12.99 25.60 -4.52
N ILE A 181 12.60 26.68 -5.23
CA ILE A 181 13.52 27.50 -6.03
C ILE A 181 14.62 28.11 -5.15
N GLN A 182 14.26 28.60 -3.97
CA GLN A 182 15.20 29.21 -3.02
C GLN A 182 16.13 28.16 -2.40
N VAL A 183 15.57 27.06 -1.89
CA VAL A 183 16.29 25.98 -1.20
C VAL A 183 17.26 25.25 -2.14
N SER A 184 16.86 25.02 -3.39
CA SER A 184 17.71 24.37 -4.40
C SER A 184 18.84 25.26 -4.92
N ASN A 185 18.80 26.58 -4.67
CA ASN A 185 19.67 27.56 -5.29
C ASN A 185 19.73 27.41 -6.84
N ASN A 186 18.55 27.28 -7.47
CA ASN A 186 18.42 26.99 -8.91
C ASN A 186 19.05 25.67 -9.36
N GLY A 187 18.99 24.64 -8.52
CA GLY A 187 19.41 23.28 -8.88
C GLY A 187 18.55 22.64 -9.97
N PRO A 188 18.89 21.41 -10.40
CA PRO A 188 18.02 20.58 -11.23
C PRO A 188 16.66 20.36 -10.55
N CYS A 189 15.58 20.39 -11.34
CA CYS A 189 14.19 20.26 -10.87
C CYS A 189 13.50 19.07 -11.53
N LEU A 190 13.27 19.13 -12.84
CA LEU A 190 12.53 18.12 -13.60
C LEU A 190 13.45 17.46 -14.62
N GLY A 191 13.52 16.13 -14.60
CA GLY A 191 14.39 15.35 -15.46
C GLY A 191 13.62 14.34 -16.29
N SER A 192 13.95 14.22 -17.57
CA SER A 192 13.39 13.18 -18.45
C SER A 192 14.48 12.53 -19.28
N ARG A 193 14.26 11.29 -19.73
CA ARG A 193 15.18 10.60 -20.63
C ARG A 193 14.46 9.90 -21.77
N LYS A 194 15.17 9.74 -22.88
CA LYS A 194 14.82 8.81 -23.96
C LYS A 194 15.46 7.44 -23.70
N PRO A 195 14.99 6.37 -24.38
CA PRO A 195 15.66 5.07 -24.31
C PRO A 195 17.16 5.18 -24.55
N ASP A 196 17.94 4.48 -23.74
CA ASP A 196 19.40 4.42 -23.81
C ASP A 196 20.14 5.78 -23.69
N GLN A 197 19.46 6.82 -23.21
CA GLN A 197 20.04 8.15 -22.99
C GLN A 197 20.04 8.51 -21.49
N PRO A 198 20.97 9.39 -21.04
CA PRO A 198 20.95 9.93 -19.69
C PRO A 198 19.74 10.85 -19.47
N TYR A 199 19.46 11.15 -18.20
CA TYR A 199 18.46 12.17 -17.84
C TYR A 199 18.94 13.57 -18.22
N GLU A 200 18.10 14.29 -18.95
CA GLU A 200 18.23 15.72 -19.22
C GLU A 200 17.38 16.49 -18.21
N TRP A 201 17.96 17.53 -17.61
CA TRP A 201 17.37 18.23 -16.47
C TRP A 201 17.04 19.69 -16.80
N LEU A 202 15.83 20.10 -16.42
CA LEU A 202 15.43 21.50 -16.30
C LEU A 202 15.74 22.00 -14.89
N SER A 203 16.33 23.19 -14.78
CA SER A 203 16.51 23.87 -13.49
C SER A 203 15.21 24.45 -12.95
N TYR A 204 15.15 24.71 -11.65
CA TYR A 204 14.00 25.33 -10.99
C TYR A 204 13.57 26.66 -11.64
N LYS A 205 14.53 27.54 -12.02
CA LYS A 205 14.19 28.78 -12.72
C LYS A 205 13.62 28.54 -14.12
N GLN A 206 14.17 27.59 -14.88
CA GLN A 206 13.60 27.25 -16.20
C GLN A 206 12.16 26.77 -16.08
N VAL A 207 11.88 25.89 -15.10
CA VAL A 207 10.53 25.41 -14.83
C VAL A 207 9.60 26.56 -14.44
N ALA A 208 10.03 27.46 -13.55
CA ALA A 208 9.25 28.64 -13.16
C ALA A 208 8.96 29.56 -14.36
N GLU A 209 9.97 29.86 -15.18
CA GLU A 209 9.82 30.69 -16.37
C GLU A 209 8.84 30.09 -17.38
N MET A 210 8.94 28.78 -17.65
CA MET A 210 8.02 28.06 -18.54
C MET A 210 6.60 28.04 -17.97
N SER A 211 6.46 27.80 -16.67
CA SER A 211 5.16 27.78 -15.97
C SER A 211 4.44 29.13 -16.08
N GLU A 212 5.16 30.23 -15.83
CA GLU A 212 4.61 31.57 -15.98
C GLU A 212 4.29 31.94 -17.44
N CYS A 213 5.06 31.44 -18.42
CA CYS A 213 4.70 31.54 -19.83
C CYS A 213 3.36 30.85 -20.09
N ILE A 214 3.21 29.59 -19.69
CA ILE A 214 1.95 28.83 -19.88
C ILE A 214 0.78 29.56 -19.22
N GLY A 215 0.91 29.98 -17.96
CA GLY A 215 -0.13 30.73 -17.27
C GLY A 215 -0.48 32.05 -17.97
N SER A 216 0.52 32.81 -18.43
CA SER A 216 0.31 34.06 -19.20
C SER A 216 -0.43 33.80 -20.53
N ALA A 217 -0.12 32.70 -21.20
CA ALA A 217 -0.79 32.28 -22.43
C ALA A 217 -2.26 31.94 -22.20
N LEU A 218 -2.58 31.22 -21.12
CA LEU A 218 -3.95 30.94 -20.72
C LEU A 218 -4.74 32.23 -20.47
N ILE A 219 -4.16 33.20 -19.74
CA ILE A 219 -4.79 34.51 -19.54
C ILE A 219 -5.01 35.24 -20.88
N HIS A 220 -4.01 35.23 -21.77
CA HIS A 220 -4.14 35.86 -23.09
C HIS A 220 -5.23 35.20 -23.95
N LYS A 221 -5.41 33.87 -23.84
CA LYS A 221 -6.49 33.10 -24.48
C LYS A 221 -7.87 33.35 -23.85
N GLY A 222 -7.98 34.18 -22.82
CA GLY A 222 -9.25 34.59 -22.20
C GLY A 222 -9.67 33.77 -20.98
N PHE A 223 -8.82 32.88 -20.47
CA PHE A 223 -9.06 32.16 -19.23
C PHE A 223 -8.87 33.11 -18.03
N LYS A 224 -9.67 32.93 -16.98
CA LYS A 224 -9.65 33.82 -15.81
C LYS A 224 -8.62 33.36 -14.78
N ALA A 225 -7.88 34.30 -14.20
CA ALA A 225 -7.05 34.03 -13.02
C ALA A 225 -7.93 33.89 -11.77
N SER A 226 -8.53 32.71 -11.58
CA SER A 226 -9.61 32.46 -10.63
C SER A 226 -9.71 30.98 -10.23
N PRO A 227 -10.05 30.67 -8.96
CA PRO A 227 -10.22 29.30 -8.45
C PRO A 227 -11.45 28.56 -9.01
N ASP A 228 -12.21 29.20 -9.89
CA ASP A 228 -13.34 28.62 -10.63
C ASP A 228 -13.00 28.35 -12.10
N GLN A 229 -11.76 28.64 -12.53
CA GLN A 229 -11.30 28.37 -13.89
C GLN A 229 -10.61 27.00 -13.93
N TYR A 230 -11.22 26.06 -14.64
CA TYR A 230 -10.73 24.67 -14.71
C TYR A 230 -9.98 24.38 -16.00
N ILE A 231 -8.84 23.70 -15.88
CA ILE A 231 -7.93 23.35 -16.97
C ILE A 231 -7.72 21.84 -16.98
N GLY A 232 -8.04 21.17 -18.10
CA GLY A 232 -7.85 19.73 -18.23
C GLY A 232 -6.41 19.35 -18.53
N ILE A 233 -5.90 18.26 -17.93
CA ILE A 233 -4.62 17.66 -18.30
C ILE A 233 -4.82 16.16 -18.54
N PHE A 234 -4.64 15.70 -19.77
CA PHE A 234 -4.79 14.32 -20.20
C PHE A 234 -3.46 13.76 -20.70
N ALA A 235 -2.59 13.37 -19.76
CA ALA A 235 -1.21 12.99 -20.04
C ALA A 235 -0.67 11.93 -19.06
N GLN A 236 0.38 11.23 -19.47
CA GLN A 236 1.23 10.45 -18.55
C GLN A 236 2.20 11.35 -17.78
N ASN A 237 2.89 10.81 -16.78
CA ASN A 237 3.88 11.56 -16.01
C ASN A 237 5.00 12.07 -16.94
N ARG A 238 5.21 13.39 -16.95
CA ARG A 238 6.27 14.06 -17.72
C ARG A 238 6.54 15.48 -17.18
N PRO A 239 7.69 16.10 -17.47
CA PRO A 239 8.01 17.45 -16.99
C PRO A 239 6.94 18.50 -17.34
N GLU A 240 6.37 18.43 -18.54
CA GLU A 240 5.36 19.35 -19.03
C GLU A 240 4.11 19.38 -18.15
N TRP A 241 3.74 18.25 -17.55
CA TRP A 241 2.62 18.19 -16.61
C TRP A 241 2.84 19.14 -15.43
N VAL A 242 4.01 19.04 -14.79
CA VAL A 242 4.34 19.86 -13.62
C VAL A 242 4.47 21.34 -14.02
N ILE A 243 5.01 21.63 -15.21
CA ILE A 243 5.08 23.00 -15.75
C ILE A 243 3.67 23.60 -15.94
N ILE A 244 2.74 22.85 -16.52
CA ILE A 244 1.35 23.30 -16.72
C ILE A 244 0.67 23.52 -15.37
N GLU A 245 0.86 22.60 -14.45
CA GLU A 245 0.30 22.66 -13.09
C GLU A 245 0.78 23.91 -12.34
N GLN A 246 2.10 24.13 -12.27
CA GLN A 246 2.67 25.33 -11.64
C GLN A 246 2.24 26.60 -12.37
N GLY A 247 2.05 26.55 -13.69
CA GLY A 247 1.51 27.65 -14.48
C GLY A 247 0.05 27.97 -14.15
N CYS A 248 -0.77 26.96 -13.90
CA CYS A 248 -2.15 27.15 -13.44
C CYS A 248 -2.18 27.74 -12.02
N PHE A 249 -1.38 27.18 -11.11
CA PHE A 249 -1.28 27.68 -9.73
C PHE A 249 -0.78 29.12 -9.67
N ALA A 250 0.18 29.52 -10.50
CA ALA A 250 0.65 30.91 -10.57
C ALA A 250 -0.47 31.94 -10.87
N PHE A 251 -1.59 31.50 -11.44
CA PHE A 251 -2.76 32.32 -11.77
C PHE A 251 -4.05 31.84 -11.10
N SER A 252 -3.95 31.13 -9.97
CA SER A 252 -5.09 30.62 -9.20
C SER A 252 -6.06 29.71 -9.99
N MET A 253 -5.65 29.13 -11.11
CA MET A 253 -6.49 28.20 -11.89
C MET A 253 -6.39 26.79 -11.32
N VAL A 254 -7.47 26.01 -11.48
CA VAL A 254 -7.59 24.66 -10.96
C VAL A 254 -7.32 23.66 -12.07
N ILE A 255 -6.51 22.65 -11.78
CA ILE A 255 -6.27 21.56 -12.73
C ILE A 255 -7.27 20.42 -12.53
N VAL A 256 -7.68 19.82 -13.64
CA VAL A 256 -8.56 18.65 -13.69
C VAL A 256 -7.82 17.54 -14.42
N PRO A 257 -7.13 16.65 -13.70
CA PRO A 257 -6.39 15.58 -14.33
C PRO A 257 -7.31 14.48 -14.86
N LEU A 258 -7.02 14.02 -16.07
CA LEU A 258 -7.68 12.92 -16.73
C LEU A 258 -6.74 11.71 -16.77
N TYR A 259 -7.18 10.59 -16.20
CA TYR A 259 -6.40 9.35 -16.20
C TYR A 259 -6.22 8.82 -17.63
N ASP A 260 -4.99 8.43 -17.94
CA ASP A 260 -4.61 7.81 -19.21
C ASP A 260 -5.41 6.53 -19.55
N THR A 261 -5.84 5.83 -18.50
CA THR A 261 -6.53 4.54 -18.60
C THR A 261 -8.06 4.66 -18.58
N LEU A 262 -8.62 5.88 -18.53
CA LEU A 262 -10.07 6.04 -18.62
C LEU A 262 -10.55 5.86 -20.05
N GLY A 263 -11.65 5.12 -20.22
CA GLY A 263 -12.33 5.00 -21.50
C GLY A 263 -12.96 6.33 -21.96
N ALA A 264 -13.24 6.43 -23.25
CA ALA A 264 -13.75 7.64 -23.89
C ALA A 264 -15.04 8.19 -23.25
N GLU A 265 -15.92 7.30 -22.76
CA GLU A 265 -17.15 7.69 -22.05
C GLU A 265 -16.86 8.44 -20.75
N ALA A 266 -15.91 7.94 -19.95
CA ALA A 266 -15.52 8.58 -18.71
C ALA A 266 -14.82 9.91 -18.95
N ILE A 267 -13.96 9.99 -19.97
CA ILE A 267 -13.32 11.24 -20.41
C ILE A 267 -14.38 12.28 -20.82
N THR A 268 -15.34 11.87 -21.65
CA THR A 268 -16.48 12.71 -22.08
C THR A 268 -17.27 13.23 -20.88
N TYR A 269 -17.61 12.33 -19.95
CA TYR A 269 -18.32 12.70 -18.73
C TYR A 269 -17.55 13.74 -17.90
N ILE A 270 -16.23 13.54 -17.71
CA ILE A 270 -15.38 14.46 -16.94
C ILE A 270 -15.31 15.83 -17.61
N VAL A 271 -15.05 15.87 -18.92
CA VAL A 271 -14.97 17.11 -19.72
C VAL A 271 -16.25 17.93 -19.57
N ASN A 272 -17.42 17.27 -19.63
CA ASN A 272 -18.70 17.96 -19.46
C ASN A 272 -18.98 18.34 -18.00
N LYS A 273 -18.74 17.45 -17.04
CA LYS A 273 -19.02 17.69 -15.62
C LYS A 273 -18.20 18.88 -15.08
N ALA A 274 -16.93 18.94 -15.47
CA ALA A 274 -16.02 20.03 -15.16
C ALA A 274 -16.04 21.18 -16.19
N GLU A 275 -16.93 21.15 -17.18
CA GLU A 275 -17.09 22.21 -18.18
C GLU A 275 -15.76 22.67 -18.81
N LEU A 276 -14.89 21.71 -19.13
CA LEU A 276 -13.55 21.99 -19.64
C LEU A 276 -13.63 22.56 -21.06
N SER A 277 -13.16 23.80 -21.22
CA SER A 277 -13.00 24.43 -22.53
C SER A 277 -11.61 24.25 -23.13
N LEU A 278 -10.62 23.89 -22.31
CA LEU A 278 -9.25 23.58 -22.73
C LEU A 278 -8.74 22.30 -22.06
N VAL A 279 -8.11 21.45 -22.87
CA VAL A 279 -7.39 20.25 -22.39
C VAL A 279 -5.99 20.23 -22.97
N PHE A 280 -4.98 20.11 -22.11
CA PHE A 280 -3.64 19.71 -22.50
C PHE A 280 -3.59 18.19 -22.69
N ALA A 281 -3.03 17.71 -23.79
CA ALA A 281 -2.88 16.29 -24.09
C ALA A 281 -1.44 15.97 -24.48
N ASP A 282 -0.88 14.86 -23.99
CA ASP A 282 0.49 14.47 -24.34
C ASP A 282 0.60 13.98 -25.79
N LYS A 283 -0.29 13.09 -26.21
CA LYS A 283 -0.20 12.33 -27.48
C LYS A 283 -1.29 12.72 -28.49
N PRO A 284 -0.99 12.72 -29.80
CA PRO A 284 -1.96 12.96 -30.88
C PRO A 284 -3.23 12.10 -30.80
N GLU A 285 -3.13 10.87 -30.32
CA GLU A 285 -4.19 9.88 -30.21
C GLU A 285 -5.27 10.33 -29.21
N LYS A 286 -4.85 10.98 -28.12
CA LYS A 286 -5.76 11.58 -27.15
C LYS A 286 -6.48 12.79 -27.70
N ALA A 287 -5.78 13.61 -28.49
CA ALA A 287 -6.42 14.70 -29.22
C ALA A 287 -7.45 14.17 -30.22
N ARG A 288 -7.18 13.06 -30.93
CA ARG A 288 -8.15 12.42 -31.82
C ARG A 288 -9.41 11.97 -31.08
N LEU A 289 -9.25 11.34 -29.91
CA LEU A 289 -10.37 10.94 -29.05
C LEU A 289 -11.21 12.15 -28.60
N LEU A 290 -10.56 13.23 -28.17
CA LEU A 290 -11.24 14.46 -27.78
C LEU A 290 -11.99 15.12 -28.95
N LEU A 291 -11.36 15.18 -30.13
CA LEU A 291 -11.97 15.71 -31.35
C LEU A 291 -13.16 14.87 -31.81
N GLU A 292 -13.06 13.54 -31.75
CA GLU A 292 -14.17 12.63 -32.04
C GLU A 292 -15.36 12.87 -31.09
N GLY A 293 -15.09 13.11 -29.80
CA GLY A 293 -16.10 13.53 -28.85
C GLY A 293 -16.83 14.83 -29.26
N VAL A 294 -16.10 15.82 -29.77
CA VAL A 294 -16.69 17.08 -30.24
C VAL A 294 -17.49 16.89 -31.54
N GLU A 295 -16.96 16.14 -32.51
CA GLU A 295 -17.60 15.81 -33.78
C GLU A 295 -18.94 15.09 -33.56
N ASN A 296 -18.97 14.15 -32.61
CA ASN A 296 -20.16 13.43 -32.20
C ASN A 296 -21.07 14.22 -31.24
N LYS A 297 -20.78 15.51 -31.01
CA LYS A 297 -21.52 16.42 -30.12
C LYS A 297 -21.60 15.96 -28.66
N LEU A 298 -20.66 15.13 -28.23
CA LEU A 298 -20.56 14.62 -26.87
C LEU A 298 -19.87 15.60 -25.93
N THR A 299 -18.92 16.41 -26.41
CA THR A 299 -18.16 17.40 -25.61
C THR A 299 -18.22 18.83 -26.19
N PRO A 300 -19.41 19.42 -26.40
CA PRO A 300 -19.56 20.69 -27.13
C PRO A 300 -18.87 21.89 -26.47
N GLY A 301 -18.54 21.80 -25.17
CA GLY A 301 -17.84 22.83 -24.40
C GLY A 301 -16.34 22.94 -24.71
N LEU A 302 -15.72 21.88 -25.25
CA LEU A 302 -14.29 21.87 -25.54
C LEU A 302 -13.97 22.76 -26.76
N LYS A 303 -13.05 23.71 -26.59
CA LYS A 303 -12.67 24.71 -27.62
C LYS A 303 -11.21 24.68 -28.00
N ILE A 304 -10.33 24.26 -27.09
CA ILE A 304 -8.88 24.28 -27.31
C ILE A 304 -8.28 22.95 -26.85
N ILE A 305 -7.46 22.35 -27.71
CA ILE A 305 -6.61 21.21 -27.37
C ILE A 305 -5.16 21.67 -27.52
N VAL A 306 -4.40 21.58 -26.43
CA VAL A 306 -2.96 21.88 -26.46
C VAL A 306 -2.19 20.57 -26.46
N LEU A 307 -1.44 20.29 -27.52
CA LEU A 307 -0.65 19.06 -27.67
C LEU A 307 0.80 19.26 -27.22
N MET A 308 1.30 18.35 -26.39
CA MET A 308 2.70 18.38 -25.91
C MET A 308 3.66 17.75 -26.91
N ASP A 309 3.30 16.61 -27.51
CA ASP A 309 4.08 15.97 -28.57
C ASP A 309 3.87 16.66 -29.93
N THR A 310 4.74 16.35 -30.89
CA THR A 310 4.59 16.82 -32.27
C THR A 310 3.37 16.16 -32.94
N PHE A 311 2.70 16.92 -33.81
CA PHE A 311 1.51 16.47 -34.51
C PHE A 311 1.45 17.00 -35.94
N GLY A 312 0.70 16.31 -36.80
CA GLY A 312 0.50 16.70 -38.20
C GLY A 312 -0.56 17.79 -38.39
N SER A 313 -0.57 18.40 -39.58
CA SER A 313 -1.58 19.39 -39.96
C SER A 313 -3.00 18.81 -40.03
N ASP A 314 -3.12 17.48 -40.15
CA ASP A 314 -4.38 16.74 -40.15
C ASP A 314 -5.21 17.02 -38.89
N LEU A 315 -4.59 17.05 -37.71
CA LEU A 315 -5.29 17.36 -36.46
C LEU A 315 -5.74 18.82 -36.39
N VAL A 316 -4.94 19.75 -36.91
CA VAL A 316 -5.30 21.17 -36.97
C VAL A 316 -6.50 21.38 -37.88
N GLU A 317 -6.48 20.76 -39.06
CA GLU A 317 -7.59 20.82 -40.02
C GLU A 317 -8.85 20.17 -39.48
N ARG A 318 -8.72 19.01 -38.82
CA ARG A 318 -9.83 18.31 -38.17
C ARG A 318 -10.44 19.16 -37.06
N GLY A 319 -9.63 19.73 -36.19
CA GLY A 319 -10.07 20.67 -35.15
C GLY A 319 -10.82 21.86 -35.73
N LYS A 320 -10.28 22.50 -36.77
CA LYS A 320 -10.96 23.64 -37.44
C LYS A 320 -12.34 23.27 -37.97
N LYS A 321 -12.53 22.07 -38.52
CA LYS A 321 -13.83 21.59 -39.04
C LYS A 321 -14.89 21.47 -37.94
N CYS A 322 -14.50 21.14 -36.70
CA CYS A 322 -15.41 21.02 -35.56
C CYS A 322 -15.34 22.21 -34.58
N GLY A 323 -14.64 23.30 -34.93
CA GLY A 323 -14.55 24.51 -34.12
C GLY A 323 -13.64 24.41 -32.89
N VAL A 324 -12.65 23.51 -32.94
CA VAL A 324 -11.64 23.32 -31.89
C VAL A 324 -10.27 23.80 -32.39
N GLU A 325 -9.63 24.68 -31.64
CA GLU A 325 -8.24 25.07 -31.89
C GLU A 325 -7.30 23.98 -31.39
N VAL A 326 -6.47 23.41 -32.28
CA VAL A 326 -5.38 22.51 -31.91
C VAL A 326 -4.06 23.27 -32.02
N ILE A 327 -3.35 23.42 -30.91
CA ILE A 327 -2.11 24.21 -30.81
C ILE A 327 -1.03 23.41 -30.06
N SER A 328 0.25 23.64 -30.39
CA SER A 328 1.34 22.99 -29.66
C SER A 328 1.61 23.67 -28.32
N MET A 329 2.10 22.92 -27.34
CA MET A 329 2.56 23.46 -26.07
C MET A 329 3.66 24.51 -26.27
N LYS A 330 4.56 24.29 -27.24
CA LYS A 330 5.58 25.27 -27.60
C LYS A 330 4.99 26.60 -28.06
N ALA A 331 3.97 26.57 -28.92
CA ALA A 331 3.29 27.79 -29.37
C ALA A 331 2.53 28.48 -28.23
N MET A 332 1.98 27.72 -27.27
CA MET A 332 1.43 28.28 -26.03
C MET A 332 2.51 28.98 -25.20
N GLU A 333 3.68 28.36 -25.01
CA GLU A 333 4.80 29.00 -24.30
C GLU A 333 5.25 30.31 -24.97
N ASP A 334 5.38 30.31 -26.30
CA ASP A 334 5.82 31.48 -27.07
C ASP A 334 4.76 32.59 -27.03
N LEU A 335 3.47 32.24 -27.08
CA LEU A 335 2.36 33.18 -26.89
C LEU A 335 2.42 33.83 -25.50
N GLY A 336 2.68 33.03 -24.47
CA GLY A 336 2.86 33.49 -23.10
C GLY A 336 4.08 34.37 -22.91
N ARG A 337 5.18 34.05 -23.60
CA ARG A 337 6.41 34.85 -23.62
C ARG A 337 6.18 36.23 -24.24
N ALA A 338 5.42 36.30 -25.33
CA ALA A 338 5.04 37.55 -25.98
C ALA A 338 4.02 38.36 -25.16
N ASN A 339 3.20 37.70 -24.33
CA ASN A 339 2.09 38.32 -23.60
C ASN A 339 2.20 38.10 -22.09
N ARG A 340 3.37 38.34 -21.51
CA ARG A 340 3.63 38.09 -20.09
C ARG A 340 2.64 38.81 -19.18
N ARG A 341 2.11 38.07 -18.21
CA ARG A 341 1.22 38.58 -17.15
C ARG A 341 1.89 38.37 -15.80
N LYS A 342 1.62 39.27 -14.86
CA LYS A 342 2.08 39.12 -13.48
C LYS A 342 1.28 37.98 -12.81
N PRO A 343 1.94 37.02 -12.14
CA PRO A 343 1.26 35.98 -11.38
C PRO A 343 0.26 36.57 -10.38
N LYS A 344 -0.85 35.85 -10.19
CA LYS A 344 -1.88 36.12 -9.19
C LYS A 344 -2.08 34.81 -8.42
N PRO A 345 -1.25 34.54 -7.40
CA PRO A 345 -1.25 33.26 -6.69
C PRO A 345 -2.53 33.07 -5.85
N PRO A 346 -2.87 31.81 -5.54
CA PRO A 346 -4.11 31.43 -4.85
C PRO A 346 -4.02 31.69 -3.34
N ALA A 347 -5.18 31.72 -2.69
CA ALA A 347 -5.27 31.57 -1.23
C ALA A 347 -5.24 30.09 -0.81
N PRO A 348 -4.91 29.74 0.45
CA PRO A 348 -4.90 28.36 0.92
C PRO A 348 -6.24 27.62 0.73
N GLU A 349 -7.36 28.30 0.92
CA GLU A 349 -8.72 27.78 0.78
C GLU A 349 -9.19 27.60 -0.68
N ASP A 350 -8.45 28.14 -1.65
CA ASP A 350 -8.75 27.99 -3.07
C ASP A 350 -8.49 26.56 -3.55
N LEU A 351 -9.25 26.13 -4.55
CA LEU A 351 -9.08 24.83 -5.17
C LEU A 351 -7.74 24.74 -5.90
N ALA A 352 -6.99 23.67 -5.65
CA ALA A 352 -5.78 23.34 -6.40
C ALA A 352 -6.12 22.33 -7.51
N VAL A 353 -6.88 21.29 -7.18
CA VAL A 353 -7.13 20.17 -8.09
C VAL A 353 -8.52 19.57 -7.90
N ILE A 354 -9.14 19.14 -8.99
CA ILE A 354 -10.35 18.32 -8.97
C ILE A 354 -10.01 16.93 -9.48
N CYS A 355 -9.82 15.98 -8.56
CA CYS A 355 -9.46 14.61 -8.89
C CYS A 355 -10.71 13.76 -9.09
N PHE A 356 -10.93 13.23 -10.29
CA PHE A 356 -12.03 12.30 -10.54
C PHE A 356 -11.69 10.89 -10.07
N THR A 357 -12.47 10.37 -9.11
CA THR A 357 -12.34 9.01 -8.60
C THR A 357 -13.33 8.08 -9.30
N SER A 358 -12.83 6.94 -9.78
CA SER A 358 -13.70 5.84 -10.25
C SER A 358 -14.26 5.13 -9.02
N GLY A 359 -15.50 5.46 -8.65
CA GLY A 359 -16.24 4.66 -7.68
C GLY A 359 -16.54 3.27 -8.26
N THR A 360 -16.86 2.30 -7.40
CA THR A 360 -17.19 0.93 -7.81
C THR A 360 -18.58 0.76 -8.40
N THR A 361 -19.38 1.83 -8.48
CA THR A 361 -20.81 1.76 -8.85
C THR A 361 -21.31 2.98 -9.64
N GLY A 362 -20.54 3.53 -10.59
CA GLY A 362 -21.05 4.58 -11.50
C GLY A 362 -20.03 5.54 -12.09
N ASN A 363 -20.53 6.68 -12.61
CA ASN A 363 -19.72 7.74 -13.20
C ASN A 363 -18.67 8.28 -12.21
N PRO A 364 -17.48 8.69 -12.68
CA PRO A 364 -16.44 9.24 -11.82
C PRO A 364 -16.92 10.46 -11.01
N LYS A 365 -16.46 10.61 -9.77
CA LYS A 365 -16.81 11.75 -8.90
C LYS A 365 -15.61 12.68 -8.76
N GLY A 366 -15.77 13.98 -9.05
CA GLY A 366 -14.69 14.96 -8.95
C GLY A 366 -14.48 15.45 -7.53
N ALA A 367 -13.51 14.90 -6.79
CA ALA A 367 -13.15 15.36 -5.45
C ALA A 367 -12.46 16.73 -5.53
N MET A 368 -13.04 17.75 -4.87
CA MET A 368 -12.55 19.12 -4.86
C MET A 368 -11.51 19.31 -3.74
N ILE A 369 -10.24 19.47 -4.10
CA ILE A 369 -9.10 19.54 -3.17
C ILE A 369 -8.48 20.94 -3.21
N THR A 370 -8.32 21.57 -2.04
CA THR A 370 -7.75 22.90 -1.89
C THR A 370 -6.22 22.88 -1.80
N HIS A 371 -5.59 24.05 -1.92
CA HIS A 371 -4.16 24.19 -1.65
C HIS A 371 -3.80 23.81 -0.21
N GLN A 372 -4.60 24.23 0.78
CA GLN A 372 -4.43 23.88 2.19
C GLN A 372 -4.56 22.37 2.42
N ASN A 373 -5.49 21.70 1.72
CA ASN A 373 -5.60 20.25 1.81
C ASN A 373 -4.28 19.57 1.47
N VAL A 374 -3.66 19.94 0.34
CA VAL A 374 -2.39 19.34 -0.11
C VAL A 374 -1.24 19.70 0.85
N VAL A 375 -1.12 20.97 1.23
CA VAL A 375 -0.03 21.43 2.10
C VAL A 375 -0.10 20.82 3.49
N SER A 376 -1.30 20.61 4.05
CA SER A 376 -1.47 19.96 5.35
C SER A 376 -1.06 18.49 5.34
N ASP A 377 -1.38 17.76 4.27
CA ASP A 377 -0.93 16.37 4.10
C ASP A 377 0.61 16.28 3.97
N CYS A 378 1.20 17.14 3.12
CA CYS A 378 2.65 17.27 2.99
C CYS A 378 3.32 17.61 4.33
N SER A 379 2.75 18.55 5.08
CA SER A 379 3.26 19.00 6.38
C SER A 379 3.26 17.89 7.41
N ALA A 380 2.18 17.11 7.45
CA ALA A 380 2.07 15.96 8.33
C ALA A 380 3.02 14.83 7.95
N PHE A 381 3.25 14.58 6.66
CA PHE A 381 4.27 13.63 6.20
C PHE A 381 5.66 14.04 6.69
N VAL A 382 6.06 15.30 6.45
CA VAL A 382 7.36 15.83 6.89
C VAL A 382 7.50 15.73 8.40
N LYS A 383 6.45 16.08 9.17
CA LYS A 383 6.46 15.97 10.63
C LYS A 383 6.67 14.54 11.12
N VAL A 384 6.04 13.55 10.48
CA VAL A 384 6.21 12.13 10.83
C VAL A 384 7.64 11.66 10.57
N THR A 385 8.27 12.13 9.49
CA THR A 385 9.59 11.62 9.05
C THR A 385 10.78 12.46 9.47
N GLU A 386 10.60 13.66 10.03
CA GLU A 386 11.66 14.65 10.29
C GLU A 386 12.90 14.08 11.00
N ASN A 387 12.70 13.20 11.98
CA ASN A 387 13.77 12.61 12.80
C ASN A 387 14.55 11.47 12.11
N ALA A 388 14.10 11.01 10.94
CA ALA A 388 14.69 9.87 10.24
C ALA A 388 15.09 10.22 8.80
N VAL A 389 14.19 10.86 8.05
CA VAL A 389 14.37 11.25 6.66
C VAL A 389 13.78 12.64 6.48
N THR A 390 14.66 13.64 6.44
CA THR A 390 14.33 14.98 5.94
C THR A 390 14.69 15.03 4.45
N PRO A 391 13.75 15.40 3.54
CA PRO A 391 14.07 15.62 2.13
C PRO A 391 15.04 16.80 1.94
N SER A 392 15.89 16.75 0.92
CA SER A 392 16.86 17.80 0.60
C SER A 392 17.07 17.96 -0.91
N PRO A 393 17.79 19.01 -1.36
CA PRO A 393 18.13 19.19 -2.77
C PRO A 393 18.95 18.05 -3.41
N ASP A 394 19.57 17.18 -2.60
CA ASP A 394 20.32 16.03 -3.09
C ASP A 394 19.41 14.85 -3.45
N ASP A 395 18.16 14.88 -3.02
CA ASP A 395 17.22 13.80 -3.29
C ASP A 395 16.70 13.79 -4.72
N ILE A 396 16.38 12.58 -5.16
CA ILE A 396 15.85 12.30 -6.48
C ILE A 396 14.65 11.36 -6.32
N LEU A 397 13.49 11.83 -6.75
CA LEU A 397 12.27 11.06 -6.88
C LEU A 397 12.20 10.45 -8.29
N ILE A 398 11.79 9.19 -8.39
CA ILE A 398 11.30 8.60 -9.65
C ILE A 398 9.78 8.82 -9.73
N SER A 399 9.32 9.54 -10.75
CA SER A 399 7.90 9.79 -11.03
C SER A 399 7.38 8.78 -12.07
N PHE A 400 6.49 7.90 -11.63
CA PHE A 400 5.88 6.85 -12.46
C PHE A 400 4.46 6.45 -12.02
N LEU A 401 4.04 6.78 -10.78
CA LEU A 401 2.65 6.57 -10.39
C LEU A 401 1.82 7.70 -11.02
N PRO A 402 0.65 7.43 -11.61
CA PRO A 402 -0.08 8.43 -12.40
C PRO A 402 -0.28 9.77 -11.67
N LEU A 403 0.12 10.89 -12.29
CA LEU A 403 -0.07 12.25 -11.73
C LEU A 403 -1.54 12.68 -11.63
N ALA A 404 -2.47 11.89 -12.14
CA ALA A 404 -3.90 12.04 -11.86
C ALA A 404 -4.30 11.53 -10.48
N HIS A 405 -3.44 10.74 -9.82
CA HIS A 405 -3.65 10.17 -8.50
C HIS A 405 -2.96 11.00 -7.41
N MET A 406 -3.67 11.30 -6.31
CA MET A 406 -3.15 12.20 -5.27
C MET A 406 -1.87 11.71 -4.58
N PHE A 407 -1.66 10.40 -4.49
CA PHE A 407 -0.47 9.85 -3.83
C PHE A 407 0.85 10.37 -4.42
N GLU A 408 1.05 10.26 -5.74
CA GLU A 408 2.28 10.77 -6.38
C GLU A 408 2.40 12.29 -6.22
N ARG A 409 1.28 13.01 -6.38
CA ARG A 409 1.24 14.47 -6.32
C ARG A 409 1.68 15.02 -4.95
N VAL A 410 1.26 14.39 -3.85
CA VAL A 410 1.70 14.77 -2.50
C VAL A 410 3.20 14.52 -2.35
N VAL A 411 3.70 13.38 -2.84
CA VAL A 411 5.15 13.08 -2.81
C VAL A 411 5.92 14.13 -3.63
N GLU A 412 5.50 14.43 -4.87
CA GLU A 412 6.12 15.48 -5.69
C GLU A 412 6.07 16.85 -5.01
N CYS A 413 4.95 17.22 -4.36
CA CYS A 413 4.83 18.47 -3.63
C CYS A 413 5.84 18.57 -2.48
N VAL A 414 6.03 17.49 -1.71
CA VAL A 414 7.07 17.43 -0.66
C VAL A 414 8.46 17.60 -1.29
N MET A 415 8.75 16.91 -2.39
CA MET A 415 10.05 16.99 -3.06
C MET A 415 10.36 18.39 -3.60
N LEU A 416 9.40 19.00 -4.31
CA LEU A 416 9.54 20.35 -4.85
C LEU A 416 9.73 21.37 -3.73
N CYS A 417 9.00 21.25 -2.63
CA CYS A 417 9.14 22.13 -1.46
C CYS A 417 10.54 22.13 -0.84
N HIS A 418 11.28 21.02 -0.96
CA HIS A 418 12.64 20.87 -0.41
C HIS A 418 13.74 21.07 -1.46
N GLY A 419 13.40 21.55 -2.67
CA GLY A 419 14.38 21.81 -3.72
C GLY A 419 14.97 20.55 -4.37
N ALA A 420 14.32 19.40 -4.19
CA ALA A 420 14.76 18.10 -4.70
C ALA A 420 14.49 17.93 -6.21
N LYS A 421 14.93 16.81 -6.77
CA LYS A 421 14.84 16.50 -8.21
C LYS A 421 13.76 15.46 -8.47
N ILE A 422 13.04 15.60 -9.58
CA ILE A 422 12.03 14.62 -10.03
C ILE A 422 12.46 14.10 -11.40
N GLY A 423 12.82 12.82 -11.49
CA GLY A 423 13.08 12.12 -12.73
C GLY A 423 11.84 11.36 -13.20
N PHE A 424 11.38 11.60 -14.42
CA PHE A 424 10.24 10.92 -15.02
C PHE A 424 10.67 9.64 -15.74
N PHE A 425 9.92 8.57 -15.52
CA PHE A 425 10.10 7.32 -16.26
C PHE A 425 9.77 7.49 -17.77
N GLN A 426 10.22 6.55 -18.60
CA GLN A 426 10.06 6.65 -20.06
C GLN A 426 8.63 6.43 -20.59
N GLY A 427 7.62 6.32 -19.74
CA GLY A 427 6.22 6.07 -20.12
C GLY A 427 5.84 4.59 -20.25
N ASP A 428 6.81 3.67 -20.19
CA ASP A 428 6.58 2.22 -20.24
C ASP A 428 7.02 1.54 -18.94
N ILE A 429 6.06 0.97 -18.20
CA ILE A 429 6.30 0.29 -16.93
C ILE A 429 7.24 -0.92 -17.04
N ARG A 430 7.37 -1.51 -18.24
CA ARG A 430 8.30 -2.61 -18.52
C ARG A 430 9.76 -2.15 -18.45
N LEU A 431 10.00 -0.88 -18.77
CA LEU A 431 11.32 -0.24 -18.74
C LEU A 431 11.65 0.40 -17.39
N LEU A 432 10.73 0.41 -16.41
CA LEU A 432 10.95 1.07 -15.11
C LEU A 432 12.24 0.60 -14.41
N MET A 433 12.59 -0.68 -14.50
CA MET A 433 13.82 -1.19 -13.87
C MET A 433 15.09 -0.67 -14.54
N ASP A 434 15.03 -0.31 -15.82
CA ASP A 434 16.11 0.39 -16.50
C ASP A 434 16.20 1.85 -16.01
N ASP A 435 15.05 2.52 -15.95
CA ASP A 435 14.95 3.88 -15.42
C ASP A 435 15.49 4.03 -14.01
N LEU A 436 15.16 3.10 -13.11
CA LEU A 436 15.66 3.09 -11.73
C LEU A 436 17.19 2.96 -11.68
N LYS A 437 17.79 2.15 -12.55
CA LYS A 437 19.25 1.95 -12.58
C LYS A 437 19.97 3.21 -13.07
N VAL A 438 19.43 3.88 -14.08
CA VAL A 438 20.03 5.08 -14.65
C VAL A 438 19.81 6.30 -13.75
N LEU A 439 18.58 6.48 -13.23
CA LEU A 439 18.23 7.61 -12.38
C LEU A 439 18.89 7.53 -10.99
N GLN A 440 19.04 6.31 -10.46
CA GLN A 440 19.47 6.05 -9.08
C GLN A 440 18.68 6.88 -8.03
N PRO A 441 17.34 6.71 -7.97
CA PRO A 441 16.52 7.53 -7.08
C PRO A 441 16.86 7.30 -5.60
N THR A 442 16.66 8.33 -4.79
CA THR A 442 16.75 8.25 -3.33
C THR A 442 15.37 7.99 -2.71
N ILE A 443 14.30 8.47 -3.35
CA ILE A 443 12.92 8.34 -2.91
C ILE A 443 12.14 7.52 -3.94
N PHE A 444 11.43 6.49 -3.48
CA PHE A 444 10.69 5.59 -4.36
C PHE A 444 9.28 5.28 -3.81
N PRO A 445 8.24 6.02 -4.23
CA PRO A 445 6.86 5.67 -3.93
C PRO A 445 6.49 4.38 -4.66
N VAL A 446 5.74 3.49 -4.02
CA VAL A 446 5.52 2.14 -4.55
C VAL A 446 4.16 1.59 -4.18
N VAL A 447 3.59 0.76 -5.04
CA VAL A 447 2.32 0.07 -4.80
C VAL A 447 2.54 -1.42 -4.48
N PRO A 448 1.66 -2.06 -3.67
CA PRO A 448 1.83 -3.44 -3.24
C PRO A 448 2.04 -4.44 -4.38
N ARG A 449 1.41 -4.22 -5.55
CA ARG A 449 1.59 -5.08 -6.72
C ARG A 449 3.05 -5.12 -7.18
N LEU A 450 3.76 -3.99 -7.17
CA LEU A 450 5.16 -3.94 -7.54
C LEU A 450 6.04 -4.61 -6.47
N LEU A 451 5.68 -4.45 -5.19
CA LEU A 451 6.36 -5.11 -4.07
C LEU A 451 6.26 -6.63 -4.15
N ASN A 452 5.07 -7.17 -4.39
CA ASN A 452 4.86 -8.61 -4.57
C ASN A 452 5.69 -9.13 -5.75
N ARG A 453 5.62 -8.46 -6.91
CA ARG A 453 6.45 -8.82 -8.08
C ARG A 453 7.95 -8.82 -7.79
N MET A 454 8.43 -7.84 -7.01
CA MET A 454 9.83 -7.80 -6.57
C MET A 454 10.15 -8.99 -5.66
N PHE A 455 9.32 -9.25 -4.66
CA PHE A 455 9.45 -10.37 -3.74
C PHE A 455 9.54 -11.71 -4.49
N ASP A 456 8.58 -11.98 -5.38
CA ASP A 456 8.52 -13.23 -6.15
C ASP A 456 9.76 -13.40 -7.03
N ARG A 457 10.21 -12.32 -7.70
CA ARG A 457 11.42 -12.34 -8.52
C ARG A 457 12.69 -12.64 -7.70
N ILE A 458 12.79 -12.12 -6.49
CA ILE A 458 13.94 -12.37 -5.60
C ILE A 458 13.97 -13.85 -5.19
N PHE A 459 12.83 -14.40 -4.77
CA PHE A 459 12.75 -15.81 -4.36
C PHE A 459 12.89 -16.78 -5.55
N ALA A 460 12.42 -16.41 -6.74
CA ALA A 460 12.62 -17.21 -7.95
C ALA A 460 14.11 -17.35 -8.33
N GLN A 461 14.93 -16.33 -8.09
CA GLN A 461 16.38 -16.38 -8.31
C GLN A 461 17.13 -17.28 -7.31
N ALA A 462 16.52 -17.56 -6.14
CA ALA A 462 17.00 -18.54 -5.18
C ALA A 462 16.55 -19.96 -5.58
N ASN A 463 17.10 -20.45 -6.69
CA ASN A 463 16.69 -21.69 -7.34
C ASN A 463 17.32 -22.97 -6.76
N THR A 464 18.29 -22.87 -5.85
CA THR A 464 18.93 -24.02 -5.19
C THR A 464 18.69 -24.02 -3.69
N THR A 465 18.69 -25.20 -3.07
CA THR A 465 18.47 -25.36 -1.62
C THR A 465 19.46 -24.55 -0.79
N LEU A 466 20.73 -24.50 -1.21
CA LEU A 466 21.75 -23.70 -0.54
C LEU A 466 21.49 -22.19 -0.65
N LYS A 467 21.11 -21.71 -1.85
CA LYS A 467 20.79 -20.28 -2.05
C LYS A 467 19.56 -19.87 -1.24
N ARG A 468 18.53 -20.72 -1.17
CA ARG A 468 17.33 -20.49 -0.34
C ARG A 468 17.70 -20.43 1.13
N TRP A 469 18.43 -21.42 1.62
CA TRP A 469 18.89 -21.44 3.00
C TRP A 469 19.72 -20.20 3.36
N LEU A 470 20.63 -19.78 2.47
CA LEU A 470 21.46 -18.60 2.68
C LEU A 470 20.63 -17.31 2.68
N LEU A 471 19.66 -17.18 1.76
CA LEU A 471 18.74 -16.05 1.71
C LEU A 471 17.87 -15.99 2.97
N ASP A 472 17.31 -17.11 3.41
CA ASP A 472 16.49 -17.19 4.63
C ASP A 472 17.31 -16.84 5.87
N PHE A 473 18.54 -17.35 5.95
CA PHE A 473 19.45 -17.05 7.07
C PHE A 473 19.80 -15.56 7.13
N ALA A 474 20.16 -14.97 5.99
CA ALA A 474 20.49 -13.55 5.90
C ALA A 474 19.28 -12.65 6.19
N SER A 475 18.10 -13.04 5.71
CA SER A 475 16.85 -12.32 5.96
C SER A 475 16.53 -12.30 7.45
N LYS A 476 16.60 -13.46 8.13
CA LYS A 476 16.40 -13.53 9.59
C LYS A 476 17.39 -12.66 10.38
N ARG A 477 18.65 -12.56 9.94
CA ARG A 477 19.65 -11.70 10.58
C ARG A 477 19.32 -10.23 10.41
N LYS A 478 18.90 -9.81 9.21
CA LYS A 478 18.48 -8.44 8.93
C LYS A 478 17.15 -8.08 9.62
N GLU A 479 16.22 -9.02 9.72
CA GLU A 479 15.00 -8.86 10.50
C GLU A 479 15.30 -8.65 11.99
N ALA A 480 16.29 -9.35 12.56
CA ALA A 480 16.71 -9.13 13.94
C ALA A 480 17.30 -7.72 14.13
N GLU A 481 18.05 -7.19 13.15
CA GLU A 481 18.52 -5.80 13.16
C GLU A 481 17.33 -4.83 13.16
N LEU A 482 16.35 -5.03 12.26
CA LEU A 482 15.14 -4.20 12.22
C LEU A 482 14.38 -4.20 13.54
N ARG A 483 14.21 -5.36 14.18
CA ARG A 483 13.56 -5.49 15.50
C ARG A 483 14.28 -4.71 16.59
N SER A 484 15.59 -4.55 16.47
CA SER A 484 16.39 -3.71 17.37
C SER A 484 16.45 -2.23 16.95
N GLY A 485 15.64 -1.82 15.95
CA GLY A 485 15.58 -0.46 15.42
C GLY A 485 16.73 -0.11 14.47
N ILE A 486 17.55 -1.08 14.06
CA ILE A 486 18.69 -0.86 13.17
C ILE A 486 18.23 -0.98 11.72
N ILE A 487 18.21 0.13 11.00
CA ILE A 487 17.91 0.19 9.56
C ILE A 487 19.18 0.62 8.83
N ARG A 488 19.71 -0.28 7.98
CA ARG A 488 20.93 -0.04 7.20
C ARG A 488 20.97 -0.92 5.97
N ASN A 489 21.74 -0.53 4.97
CA ASN A 489 21.98 -1.27 3.71
C ASN A 489 23.45 -1.63 3.49
N ASN A 490 24.30 -1.55 4.53
CA ASN A 490 25.75 -1.71 4.44
C ASN A 490 26.32 -2.90 5.27
N SER A 491 25.47 -3.83 5.68
CA SER A 491 25.87 -5.04 6.41
C SER A 491 26.67 -6.02 5.54
N LEU A 492 27.27 -7.03 6.18
CA LEU A 492 27.88 -8.16 5.47
C LEU A 492 26.86 -8.86 4.56
N TRP A 493 25.62 -9.02 5.03
CA TRP A 493 24.54 -9.64 4.27
C TRP A 493 24.10 -8.80 3.07
N ASP A 494 24.17 -7.48 3.21
CA ASP A 494 23.94 -6.58 2.07
C ASP A 494 24.99 -6.82 1.00
N LYS A 495 26.28 -6.79 1.36
CA LYS A 495 27.38 -7.03 0.42
C LYS A 495 27.31 -8.39 -0.29
N LEU A 496 26.92 -9.44 0.44
CA LEU A 496 26.90 -10.80 -0.09
C LEU A 496 25.63 -11.13 -0.89
N ILE A 497 24.47 -10.62 -0.48
CA ILE A 497 23.15 -11.09 -0.97
C ILE A 497 22.32 -9.91 -1.47
N PHE A 498 22.02 -8.94 -0.59
CA PHE A 498 20.99 -7.94 -0.89
C PHE A 498 21.46 -6.80 -1.82
N HIS A 499 22.76 -6.62 -2.02
CA HIS A 499 23.33 -5.59 -2.90
C HIS A 499 22.78 -5.70 -4.33
N LYS A 500 22.51 -6.92 -4.82
CA LYS A 500 21.90 -7.11 -6.15
C LYS A 500 20.49 -6.54 -6.23
N ILE A 501 19.72 -6.70 -5.15
CA ILE A 501 18.35 -6.20 -5.03
C ILE A 501 18.38 -4.67 -4.93
N GLN A 502 19.22 -4.15 -4.03
CA GLN A 502 19.41 -2.70 -3.84
C GLN A 502 19.88 -2.03 -5.15
N SER A 503 20.85 -2.62 -5.85
CA SER A 503 21.36 -2.14 -7.14
C SER A 503 20.31 -2.18 -8.25
N SER A 504 19.35 -3.10 -8.20
CA SER A 504 18.25 -3.15 -9.17
C SER A 504 17.31 -1.93 -9.08
N LEU A 505 17.28 -1.27 -7.92
CA LEU A 505 16.59 0.00 -7.69
C LEU A 505 17.52 1.23 -7.83
N GLY A 506 18.71 1.05 -8.39
CA GLY A 506 19.72 2.12 -8.55
C GLY A 506 20.64 2.32 -7.35
N GLY A 507 20.45 1.60 -6.23
CA GLY A 507 21.39 1.51 -5.12
C GLY A 507 21.41 2.69 -4.14
N LYS A 508 20.67 3.77 -4.41
CA LYS A 508 20.63 4.98 -3.57
C LYS A 508 19.31 5.18 -2.81
N VAL A 509 18.34 4.29 -2.99
CA VAL A 509 17.03 4.38 -2.33
C VAL A 509 17.22 4.36 -0.81
N ARG A 510 16.73 5.41 -0.16
CA ARG A 510 16.78 5.61 1.30
C ARG A 510 15.39 5.72 1.93
N LEU A 511 14.37 6.01 1.13
CA LEU A 511 12.98 6.06 1.57
C LEU A 511 12.05 5.44 0.51
N MET A 512 11.18 4.55 0.99
CA MET A 512 10.05 3.99 0.24
C MET A 512 8.75 4.22 1.00
N VAL A 513 7.70 4.57 0.28
CA VAL A 513 6.36 4.75 0.85
C VAL A 513 5.40 3.92 0.03
N THR A 514 4.56 3.12 0.70
CA THR A 514 3.53 2.30 0.06
C THR A 514 2.15 2.54 0.63
N GLY A 515 1.14 2.34 -0.21
CA GLY A 515 -0.26 2.56 0.13
C GLY A 515 -1.18 2.18 -1.03
N ALA A 516 -2.38 2.76 -1.05
CA ALA A 516 -3.48 2.53 -2.00
C ALA A 516 -4.13 1.13 -1.99
N ALA A 517 -3.40 0.10 -1.53
CA ALA A 517 -3.85 -1.27 -1.35
C ALA A 517 -3.10 -1.93 -0.17
N PRO A 518 -3.63 -3.01 0.43
CA PRO A 518 -2.94 -3.74 1.48
C PRO A 518 -1.73 -4.50 0.94
N VAL A 519 -0.66 -4.57 1.73
CA VAL A 519 0.50 -5.45 1.50
C VAL A 519 0.59 -6.49 2.62
N SER A 520 1.01 -7.72 2.28
CA SER A 520 1.17 -8.74 3.32
C SER A 520 2.34 -8.41 4.25
N ALA A 521 2.18 -8.70 5.54
CA ALA A 521 3.21 -8.47 6.54
C ALA A 521 4.54 -9.19 6.20
N THR A 522 4.45 -10.39 5.61
CA THR A 522 5.63 -11.17 5.17
C THR A 522 6.42 -10.44 4.09
N VAL A 523 5.74 -9.96 3.04
CA VAL A 523 6.39 -9.24 1.93
C VAL A 523 7.02 -7.95 2.43
N LEU A 524 6.28 -7.16 3.21
CA LEU A 524 6.76 -5.88 3.73
C LEU A 524 7.97 -6.06 4.67
N THR A 525 7.90 -7.02 5.60
CA THR A 525 9.00 -7.31 6.54
C THR A 525 10.26 -7.76 5.81
N PHE A 526 10.12 -8.66 4.84
CA PHE A 526 11.24 -9.12 4.01
C PHE A 526 11.86 -7.97 3.21
N LEU A 527 11.05 -7.15 2.54
CA LEU A 527 11.57 -6.06 1.72
C LEU A 527 12.21 -4.94 2.55
N ARG A 528 11.65 -4.62 3.73
CA ARG A 528 12.30 -3.74 4.73
C ARG A 528 13.70 -4.27 5.07
N ALA A 529 13.81 -5.56 5.34
CA ALA A 529 15.07 -6.19 5.72
C ALA A 529 16.06 -6.19 4.54
N ALA A 530 15.62 -6.60 3.36
CA ALA A 530 16.46 -6.72 2.17
C ALA A 530 16.95 -5.36 1.64
N LEU A 531 16.09 -4.34 1.61
CA LEU A 531 16.46 -3.04 1.07
C LEU A 531 17.23 -2.17 2.06
N GLY A 532 16.96 -2.33 3.36
CA GLY A 532 17.71 -1.61 4.40
C GLY A 532 17.52 -0.09 4.37
N CYS A 533 16.38 0.37 3.85
CA CYS A 533 15.98 1.76 3.76
C CYS A 533 14.75 2.04 4.65
N GLN A 534 14.40 3.31 4.88
CA GLN A 534 13.15 3.63 5.56
C GLN A 534 11.97 3.22 4.68
N PHE A 535 10.98 2.53 5.26
CA PHE A 535 9.87 1.99 4.49
C PHE A 535 8.56 2.11 5.27
N TYR A 536 7.73 3.06 4.83
CA TYR A 536 6.47 3.38 5.49
C TYR A 536 5.26 2.84 4.71
N GLU A 537 4.30 2.32 5.45
CA GLU A 537 2.98 1.94 4.95
C GLU A 537 1.96 2.98 5.42
N GLY A 538 1.16 3.49 4.50
CA GLY A 538 0.14 4.49 4.78
C GLY A 538 -1.21 4.11 4.19
N TYR A 539 -2.27 4.63 4.80
CA TYR A 539 -3.65 4.51 4.34
C TYR A 539 -4.24 5.88 4.11
N GLY A 540 -5.11 5.95 3.10
CA GLY A 540 -5.97 7.07 2.81
C GLY A 540 -6.56 6.95 1.42
N GLN A 541 -7.19 8.04 0.98
CA GLN A 541 -7.96 8.13 -0.25
C GLN A 541 -7.89 9.55 -0.82
N THR A 542 -8.40 9.75 -2.03
CA THR A 542 -8.43 11.06 -2.67
C THR A 542 -9.20 12.09 -1.83
N GLU A 543 -10.29 11.68 -1.20
CA GLU A 543 -11.15 12.51 -0.34
C GLU A 543 -10.46 13.00 0.94
N CYS A 544 -9.33 12.41 1.34
CA CYS A 544 -8.45 12.92 2.39
C CYS A 544 -7.07 13.34 1.88
N THR A 545 -6.96 13.65 0.58
CA THR A 545 -5.74 14.20 -0.03
C THR A 545 -4.53 13.28 0.11
N ALA A 546 -4.73 11.99 -0.22
CA ALA A 546 -3.77 10.90 -0.16
C ALA A 546 -3.65 10.21 1.20
N GLY A 547 -2.95 10.80 2.18
CA GLY A 547 -2.67 10.16 3.46
C GLY A 547 -3.71 10.50 4.54
N CYS A 548 -4.04 9.56 5.41
CA CYS A 548 -4.68 9.90 6.68
C CYS A 548 -4.04 9.16 7.87
N SER A 549 -3.44 7.99 7.66
CA SER A 549 -2.56 7.34 8.63
C SER A 549 -1.25 6.92 7.99
N LEU A 550 -0.17 6.88 8.78
CA LEU A 550 1.16 6.52 8.32
C LEU A 550 1.95 5.80 9.42
N SER A 551 2.65 4.72 9.07
CA SER A 551 3.59 4.07 9.99
C SER A 551 4.77 5.00 10.30
N VAL A 552 5.24 5.02 11.55
CA VAL A 552 6.29 5.94 11.99
C VAL A 552 7.70 5.34 11.88
N PRO A 553 8.75 6.18 11.77
CA PRO A 553 10.13 5.71 11.83
C PRO A 553 10.42 4.88 13.10
N GLY A 554 11.09 3.74 12.90
CA GLY A 554 11.47 2.82 13.98
C GLY A 554 10.42 1.76 14.29
N ASP A 555 9.18 1.90 13.80
CA ASP A 555 8.20 0.83 13.85
C ASP A 555 8.52 -0.24 12.80
N TRP A 556 8.97 -1.40 13.29
CA TRP A 556 9.30 -2.54 12.43
C TRP A 556 8.11 -3.48 12.22
N THR A 557 7.01 -3.28 12.93
CA THR A 557 5.84 -4.15 12.85
C THR A 557 5.07 -3.91 11.55
N ALA A 558 4.30 -4.92 11.12
CA ALA A 558 3.58 -4.91 9.86
C ALA A 558 2.15 -5.43 10.06
N GLY A 559 1.29 -5.20 9.07
CA GLY A 559 -0.14 -5.55 9.17
C GLY A 559 -0.99 -4.48 9.86
N HIS A 560 -0.51 -3.24 9.88
CA HIS A 560 -1.21 -2.02 10.26
C HIS A 560 -0.76 -0.88 9.32
N VAL A 561 -1.56 0.18 9.22
CA VAL A 561 -1.33 1.35 8.36
C VAL A 561 -0.87 2.59 9.14
N GLY A 562 -0.39 2.34 10.37
CA GLY A 562 0.17 3.34 11.27
C GLY A 562 -0.85 4.13 12.07
N ALA A 563 -0.42 5.21 12.70
CA ALA A 563 -1.27 6.09 13.51
C ALA A 563 -1.86 7.23 12.65
N PRO A 564 -2.90 7.94 13.13
CA PRO A 564 -3.38 9.16 12.48
C PRO A 564 -2.23 10.11 12.17
N MET A 565 -2.26 10.69 10.97
CA MET A 565 -1.31 11.71 10.59
C MET A 565 -1.53 12.99 11.41
N PRO A 566 -0.47 13.77 11.71
CA PRO A 566 -0.59 15.01 12.49
C PRO A 566 -1.62 16.03 11.97
N CYS A 567 -1.99 15.99 10.70
CA CYS A 567 -2.99 16.89 10.11
C CYS A 567 -4.44 16.44 10.32
N ASN A 568 -4.73 15.33 11.00
CA ASN A 568 -6.11 14.85 11.15
C ASN A 568 -6.38 14.07 12.44
N PHE A 569 -7.67 13.88 12.67
CA PHE A 569 -8.24 12.96 13.63
C PHE A 569 -8.88 11.79 12.90
N ILE A 570 -8.84 10.62 13.54
CA ILE A 570 -9.55 9.43 13.07
C ILE A 570 -10.40 8.88 14.21
N LYS A 571 -11.68 8.61 13.94
CA LYS A 571 -12.55 7.84 14.82
C LYS A 571 -13.09 6.60 14.11
N LEU A 572 -13.60 5.66 14.90
CA LEU A 572 -14.35 4.51 14.39
C LEU A 572 -15.82 4.71 14.74
N VAL A 573 -16.70 4.49 13.77
CA VAL A 573 -18.16 4.58 13.94
C VAL A 573 -18.77 3.19 13.78
N ASP A 574 -19.81 2.90 14.56
CA ASP A 574 -20.51 1.62 14.50
C ASP A 574 -21.03 1.31 13.09
N VAL A 575 -20.92 0.04 12.72
CA VAL A 575 -21.55 -0.51 11.52
C VAL A 575 -22.38 -1.70 11.98
N GLU A 576 -23.53 -1.38 12.56
CA GLU A 576 -24.42 -2.33 13.22
C GLU A 576 -24.81 -3.48 12.29
N GLU A 577 -25.09 -3.18 11.02
CA GLU A 577 -25.45 -4.16 10.01
C GLU A 577 -24.36 -5.21 9.77
N MET A 578 -23.12 -4.94 10.14
CA MET A 578 -21.95 -5.83 10.01
C MET A 578 -21.37 -6.27 11.36
N ASN A 579 -22.03 -5.91 12.48
CA ASN A 579 -21.60 -6.22 13.85
C ASN A 579 -20.18 -5.69 14.20
N TYR A 580 -19.77 -4.58 13.58
CA TYR A 580 -18.59 -3.83 13.99
C TYR A 580 -19.01 -2.71 14.93
N MET A 581 -18.40 -2.67 16.11
CA MET A 581 -18.76 -1.75 17.19
C MET A 581 -17.51 -1.00 17.64
N ALA A 582 -17.56 0.34 17.62
CA ALA A 582 -16.49 1.23 18.01
C ALA A 582 -16.04 0.97 19.45
N ALA A 583 -16.97 0.56 20.32
CA ALA A 583 -16.68 0.12 21.69
C ALA A 583 -15.73 -1.10 21.77
N LYS A 584 -15.66 -1.91 20.72
CA LYS A 584 -14.69 -3.02 20.56
C LYS A 584 -13.42 -2.60 19.82
N GLY A 585 -13.28 -1.32 19.51
CA GLY A 585 -12.19 -0.77 18.69
C GLY A 585 -12.29 -1.14 17.22
N GLU A 586 -13.49 -1.44 16.70
CA GLU A 586 -13.73 -1.82 15.29
C GLU A 586 -14.88 -1.02 14.71
N GLY A 587 -14.79 -0.51 13.49
CA GLY A 587 -15.89 0.28 12.90
C GLY A 587 -15.51 0.94 11.58
N GLU A 588 -16.44 1.70 11.00
CA GLU A 588 -16.15 2.55 9.85
C GLU A 588 -15.13 3.62 10.24
N VAL A 589 -14.06 3.71 9.46
CA VAL A 589 -13.06 4.76 9.64
C VAL A 589 -13.67 6.09 9.22
N CYS A 590 -13.65 7.06 10.12
CA CYS A 590 -14.07 8.42 9.86
C CYS A 590 -12.90 9.38 10.09
N VAL A 591 -12.65 10.28 9.14
CA VAL A 591 -11.48 11.19 9.17
C VAL A 591 -11.95 12.64 9.23
N LYS A 592 -11.32 13.46 10.06
CA LYS A 592 -11.59 14.90 10.12
C LYS A 592 -10.29 15.66 10.24
N GLY A 593 -10.08 16.67 9.40
CA GLY A 593 -8.89 17.51 9.44
C GLY A 593 -8.76 18.41 8.21
N PRO A 594 -7.79 19.34 8.22
CA PRO A 594 -7.44 20.20 7.09
C PRO A 594 -7.11 19.46 5.79
N ASN A 595 -6.80 18.16 5.80
CA ASN A 595 -6.54 17.36 4.58
C ASN A 595 -7.82 16.79 3.94
N VAL A 596 -8.98 16.90 4.58
CA VAL A 596 -10.26 16.43 4.04
C VAL A 596 -10.77 17.38 2.95
N PHE A 597 -11.17 16.81 1.82
CA PHE A 597 -11.67 17.52 0.65
C PHE A 597 -12.90 18.40 0.94
N LYS A 598 -13.19 19.35 0.05
CA LYS A 598 -14.36 20.25 0.16
C LYS A 598 -15.69 19.56 -0.19
N GLY A 599 -15.64 18.41 -0.87
CA GLY A 599 -16.80 17.70 -1.39
C GLY A 599 -16.63 17.32 -2.87
N TYR A 600 -17.72 16.84 -3.49
CA TYR A 600 -17.72 16.45 -4.89
C TYR A 600 -18.28 17.54 -5.82
N LEU A 601 -17.60 17.76 -6.94
CA LEU A 601 -17.95 18.76 -7.94
C LEU A 601 -19.36 18.54 -8.48
N LYS A 602 -20.24 19.53 -8.26
CA LYS A 602 -21.65 19.53 -8.72
C LYS A 602 -22.40 18.25 -8.31
N ASP A 603 -22.14 17.76 -7.10
CA ASP A 603 -22.82 16.59 -6.53
C ASP A 603 -23.03 16.75 -5.00
N PRO A 604 -23.99 17.60 -4.59
CA PRO A 604 -24.25 17.84 -3.16
C PRO A 604 -24.78 16.60 -2.45
N ALA A 605 -25.49 15.70 -3.15
CA ALA A 605 -26.04 14.48 -2.58
C ALA A 605 -24.91 13.49 -2.18
N LYS A 606 -23.98 13.22 -3.10
CA LYS A 606 -22.81 12.38 -2.78
C LYS A 606 -21.86 13.07 -1.80
N THR A 607 -21.84 14.39 -1.78
CA THR A 607 -21.05 15.15 -0.79
C THR A 607 -21.62 14.92 0.61
N ALA A 608 -22.94 15.05 0.79
CA ALA A 608 -23.59 14.81 2.08
C ALA A 608 -23.59 13.32 2.49
N GLU A 609 -23.48 12.38 1.54
CA GLU A 609 -23.25 10.94 1.85
C GLU A 609 -21.85 10.70 2.44
N ALA A 610 -20.84 11.44 1.96
CA ALA A 610 -19.45 11.23 2.34
C ALA A 610 -18.99 12.12 3.52
N LEU A 611 -19.49 13.36 3.61
CA LEU A 611 -19.19 14.32 4.66
C LEU A 611 -20.42 14.55 5.53
N ASP A 612 -20.31 14.22 6.81
CA ASP A 612 -21.36 14.53 7.77
C ASP A 612 -21.40 16.03 8.14
N LYS A 613 -22.43 16.41 8.90
CA LYS A 613 -22.65 17.79 9.37
C LYS A 613 -21.54 18.31 10.31
N ASP A 614 -20.78 17.41 10.92
CA ASP A 614 -19.73 17.72 11.88
C ASP A 614 -18.34 17.74 11.19
N GLY A 615 -18.30 17.52 9.88
CA GLY A 615 -17.09 17.55 9.06
C GLY A 615 -16.29 16.26 9.06
N TRP A 616 -16.89 15.13 9.46
CA TRP A 616 -16.26 13.81 9.33
C TRP A 616 -16.49 13.22 7.94
N LEU A 617 -15.39 12.81 7.32
CA LEU A 617 -15.38 12.00 6.12
C LEU A 617 -15.60 10.53 6.49
N HIS A 618 -16.74 9.99 6.08
CA HIS A 618 -17.02 8.56 6.10
C HIS A 618 -16.27 7.87 4.95
N THR A 619 -15.26 7.06 5.28
CA THR A 619 -14.39 6.48 4.25
C THR A 619 -15.01 5.28 3.55
N GLY A 620 -16.00 4.63 4.17
CA GLY A 620 -16.53 3.34 3.72
C GLY A 620 -15.57 2.16 3.92
N ASP A 621 -14.41 2.36 4.55
CA ASP A 621 -13.47 1.31 4.94
C ASP A 621 -13.65 0.98 6.45
N ILE A 622 -13.52 -0.29 6.82
CA ILE A 622 -13.60 -0.74 8.20
C ILE A 622 -12.21 -0.85 8.79
N GLY A 623 -12.01 -0.18 9.92
CA GLY A 623 -10.76 -0.14 10.67
C GLY A 623 -10.86 -0.84 12.01
N LYS A 624 -9.70 -1.18 12.56
CA LYS A 624 -9.51 -1.68 13.91
C LYS A 624 -8.36 -0.95 14.59
N TRP A 625 -8.58 -0.45 15.80
CA TRP A 625 -7.49 0.05 16.65
C TRP A 625 -6.69 -1.11 17.24
N LEU A 626 -5.37 -1.03 17.13
CA LEU A 626 -4.45 -1.92 17.81
C LEU A 626 -4.02 -1.33 19.17
N PRO A 627 -3.58 -2.16 20.14
CA PRO A 627 -3.23 -1.69 21.49
C PRO A 627 -2.17 -0.58 21.52
N ASN A 628 -1.30 -0.52 20.50
CA ASN A 628 -0.26 0.50 20.38
C ASN A 628 -0.75 1.83 19.77
N GLY A 629 -2.06 1.98 19.53
CA GLY A 629 -2.64 3.17 18.92
C GLY A 629 -2.48 3.24 17.40
N THR A 630 -2.09 2.16 16.73
CA THR A 630 -2.08 2.11 15.25
C THR A 630 -3.42 1.60 14.71
N LEU A 631 -3.75 2.01 13.49
CA LEU A 631 -4.93 1.61 12.76
C LEU A 631 -4.60 0.41 11.85
N LYS A 632 -5.50 -0.56 11.80
CA LYS A 632 -5.49 -1.65 10.83
C LYS A 632 -6.75 -1.60 10.00
N ILE A 633 -6.62 -1.57 8.68
CA ILE A 633 -7.77 -1.74 7.78
C ILE A 633 -8.09 -3.23 7.71
N ILE A 634 -9.33 -3.57 8.02
CA ILE A 634 -9.79 -4.97 8.09
C ILE A 634 -10.83 -5.28 7.02
N ASP A 635 -11.58 -4.29 6.53
CA ASP A 635 -12.65 -4.54 5.56
C ASP A 635 -13.09 -3.30 4.76
N ARG A 636 -14.07 -3.47 3.85
CA ARG A 636 -14.72 -2.40 3.09
C ARG A 636 -16.24 -2.52 3.12
N LYS A 637 -16.93 -1.56 3.73
CA LYS A 637 -18.40 -1.53 3.92
C LYS A 637 -19.18 -1.84 2.63
N LYS A 638 -18.75 -1.31 1.49
CA LYS A 638 -19.44 -1.48 0.19
C LYS A 638 -19.07 -2.75 -0.59
N HIS A 639 -18.00 -3.47 -0.22
CA HIS A 639 -17.49 -4.63 -0.99
C HIS A 639 -17.74 -5.98 -0.32
N ILE A 640 -18.39 -5.96 0.83
CA ILE A 640 -18.72 -7.15 1.60
C ILE A 640 -20.07 -7.66 1.15
N PHE A 641 -20.19 -8.98 1.08
CA PHE A 641 -21.47 -9.63 0.92
C PHE A 641 -21.64 -10.65 2.03
N LYS A 642 -22.90 -10.93 2.33
CA LYS A 642 -23.32 -11.91 3.33
C LYS A 642 -23.57 -13.23 2.62
N LEU A 643 -23.17 -14.35 3.21
CA LEU A 643 -23.54 -15.71 2.77
C LEU A 643 -24.85 -16.16 3.43
N ALA A 644 -25.44 -17.26 2.96
CA ALA A 644 -26.74 -17.76 3.45
C ALA A 644 -26.78 -18.03 4.97
N GLN A 645 -25.67 -18.49 5.55
CA GLN A 645 -25.50 -18.72 6.99
C GLN A 645 -25.37 -17.43 7.82
N GLY A 646 -25.35 -16.27 7.16
CA GLY A 646 -25.28 -14.97 7.80
C GLY A 646 -23.88 -14.43 8.07
N GLU A 647 -22.85 -15.16 7.67
CA GLU A 647 -21.45 -14.73 7.75
C GLU A 647 -21.14 -13.66 6.69
N TYR A 648 -20.43 -12.61 7.10
CA TYR A 648 -19.95 -11.54 6.22
C TYR A 648 -18.59 -11.90 5.63
N ILE A 649 -18.42 -11.66 4.34
CA ILE A 649 -17.22 -12.00 3.60
C ILE A 649 -16.54 -10.75 3.05
N ALA A 650 -15.27 -10.61 3.40
CA ALA A 650 -14.33 -9.66 2.82
C ALA A 650 -13.58 -10.32 1.65
N PRO A 651 -14.06 -10.25 0.40
CA PRO A 651 -13.43 -10.97 -0.71
C PRO A 651 -11.98 -10.53 -0.96
N GLU A 652 -11.65 -9.25 -0.78
CA GLU A 652 -10.29 -8.74 -0.99
C GLU A 652 -9.27 -9.37 -0.03
N LYS A 653 -9.67 -9.65 1.22
CA LYS A 653 -8.81 -10.37 2.19
C LYS A 653 -8.44 -11.75 1.67
N ILE A 654 -9.42 -12.46 1.12
CA ILE A 654 -9.28 -13.83 0.62
C ILE A 654 -8.45 -13.85 -0.67
N GLU A 655 -8.74 -12.91 -1.59
CA GLU A 655 -8.00 -12.73 -2.85
C GLU A 655 -6.51 -12.47 -2.59
N ASN A 656 -6.17 -11.56 -1.68
CA ASN A 656 -4.77 -11.28 -1.31
C ASN A 656 -4.04 -12.50 -0.75
N VAL A 657 -4.75 -13.37 -0.03
CA VAL A 657 -4.21 -14.64 0.48
C VAL A 657 -3.94 -15.61 -0.65
N TYR A 658 -4.85 -15.74 -1.60
CA TYR A 658 -4.76 -16.67 -2.73
C TYR A 658 -3.78 -16.23 -3.83
N LEU A 659 -3.55 -14.92 -3.99
CA LEU A 659 -2.51 -14.39 -4.90
C LEU A 659 -1.09 -14.87 -4.56
N ARG A 660 -0.86 -15.48 -3.40
CA ARG A 660 0.43 -16.10 -3.04
C ARG A 660 0.62 -17.50 -3.61
N SER A 661 -0.40 -18.08 -4.24
CA SER A 661 -0.26 -19.35 -4.95
C SER A 661 0.57 -19.12 -6.20
N GLU A 662 1.72 -19.79 -6.32
CA GLU A 662 2.69 -19.65 -7.43
C GLU A 662 2.05 -19.62 -8.84
N PRO A 663 1.07 -20.48 -9.20
CA PRO A 663 0.46 -20.44 -10.53
C PRO A 663 -0.60 -19.35 -10.72
N VAL A 664 -0.94 -18.54 -9.72
CA VAL A 664 -2.06 -17.57 -9.76
C VAL A 664 -1.55 -16.15 -10.01
N ALA A 665 -1.96 -15.53 -11.12
CA ALA A 665 -1.66 -14.13 -11.42
C ALA A 665 -2.74 -13.17 -10.90
N GLN A 666 -4.02 -13.53 -11.06
CA GLN A 666 -5.17 -12.76 -10.57
C GLN A 666 -6.26 -13.69 -10.06
N VAL A 667 -7.07 -13.19 -9.12
CA VAL A 667 -8.20 -13.93 -8.55
C VAL A 667 -9.33 -12.97 -8.25
N PHE A 668 -10.55 -13.36 -8.62
CA PHE A 668 -11.79 -12.70 -8.25
C PHE A 668 -12.62 -13.68 -7.42
N VAL A 669 -12.76 -13.41 -6.12
CA VAL A 669 -13.58 -14.19 -5.20
C VAL A 669 -15.00 -13.65 -5.23
N HIS A 670 -15.95 -14.55 -5.36
CA HIS A 670 -17.36 -14.24 -5.43
C HIS A 670 -18.17 -15.09 -4.44
N GLY A 671 -19.22 -14.47 -3.91
CA GLY A 671 -20.24 -15.09 -3.06
C GLY A 671 -21.59 -14.45 -3.30
N GLU A 672 -22.65 -15.24 -3.11
CA GLU A 672 -24.04 -14.78 -3.15
C GLU A 672 -24.74 -15.05 -1.82
N SER A 673 -25.71 -14.20 -1.47
CA SER A 673 -26.41 -14.30 -0.19
C SER A 673 -27.32 -15.50 -0.03
N LEU A 674 -27.64 -16.19 -1.12
CA LEU A 674 -28.36 -17.46 -1.10
C LEU A 674 -27.43 -18.68 -1.06
N GLN A 675 -26.11 -18.47 -1.15
CA GLN A 675 -25.12 -19.54 -1.23
C GLN A 675 -24.37 -19.69 0.09
N ALA A 676 -24.05 -20.93 0.46
CA ALA A 676 -23.37 -21.24 1.72
C ALA A 676 -21.83 -21.11 1.64
N PHE A 677 -21.30 -20.90 0.44
CA PHE A 677 -19.87 -20.99 0.16
C PHE A 677 -19.42 -20.03 -0.94
N LEU A 678 -18.10 -19.88 -1.02
CA LEU A 678 -17.43 -19.01 -1.98
C LEU A 678 -16.92 -19.78 -3.20
N ILE A 679 -16.84 -19.07 -4.31
CA ILE A 679 -16.19 -19.51 -5.54
C ILE A 679 -15.20 -18.46 -6.01
N ALA A 680 -14.33 -18.79 -6.96
CA ALA A 680 -13.42 -17.81 -7.55
C ALA A 680 -13.20 -17.99 -9.06
N ILE A 681 -12.94 -16.88 -9.75
CA ILE A 681 -12.36 -16.88 -11.08
C ILE A 681 -10.86 -16.62 -10.91
N VAL A 682 -10.03 -17.50 -11.46
CA VAL A 682 -8.57 -17.49 -11.31
C VAL A 682 -7.96 -17.29 -12.68
N VAL A 683 -7.09 -16.30 -12.82
CA VAL A 683 -6.24 -16.12 -13.99
C VAL A 683 -4.85 -16.67 -13.66
N PRO A 684 -4.42 -17.77 -14.30
CA PRO A 684 -3.09 -18.30 -14.08
C PRO A 684 -1.99 -17.42 -14.65
N ASP A 685 -0.81 -17.47 -14.05
CA ASP A 685 0.38 -16.80 -14.59
C ASP A 685 0.92 -17.57 -15.81
N VAL A 686 0.96 -16.92 -16.97
CA VAL A 686 1.35 -17.54 -18.25
C VAL A 686 2.81 -18.02 -18.26
N GLU A 687 3.70 -17.33 -17.55
CA GLU A 687 5.12 -17.67 -17.50
C GLU A 687 5.38 -18.81 -16.51
N ILE A 688 4.57 -18.88 -15.45
CA ILE A 688 4.81 -19.80 -14.32
C ILE A 688 4.00 -21.10 -14.45
N LEU A 689 2.76 -21.06 -14.94
CA LEU A 689 1.82 -22.19 -14.91
C LEU A 689 2.42 -23.47 -15.51
N CYS A 690 3.02 -23.39 -16.70
CA CYS A 690 3.57 -24.56 -17.38
C CYS A 690 4.70 -25.22 -16.58
N SER A 691 5.58 -24.42 -15.98
CA SER A 691 6.68 -24.93 -15.16
C SER A 691 6.19 -25.52 -13.84
N TRP A 692 5.18 -24.90 -13.24
CA TRP A 692 4.55 -25.36 -12.00
C TRP A 692 3.77 -26.66 -12.21
N ALA A 693 3.02 -26.76 -13.30
CA ALA A 693 2.25 -27.93 -13.70
C ALA A 693 3.18 -29.14 -13.93
N ARG A 694 4.33 -28.93 -14.59
CA ARG A 694 5.34 -29.98 -14.81
C ARG A 694 5.91 -30.54 -13.52
N LYS A 695 6.16 -29.70 -12.50
CA LYS A 695 6.61 -30.17 -11.16
C LYS A 695 5.59 -31.10 -10.50
N LYS A 696 4.32 -31.04 -10.91
CA LYS A 696 3.22 -31.88 -10.41
C LYS A 696 2.84 -33.02 -11.36
N GLY A 697 3.60 -33.23 -12.43
CA GLY A 697 3.39 -34.32 -13.39
C GLY A 697 2.39 -34.00 -14.51
N PHE A 698 2.04 -32.73 -14.71
CA PHE A 698 1.17 -32.31 -15.82
C PHE A 698 1.99 -31.66 -16.94
N GLU A 699 1.67 -31.98 -18.19
CA GLU A 699 2.28 -31.36 -19.38
C GLU A 699 1.20 -30.87 -20.34
N GLY A 700 1.50 -29.80 -21.07
CA GLY A 700 0.58 -29.18 -22.03
C GLY A 700 0.93 -27.71 -22.30
N SER A 701 0.30 -27.16 -23.33
CA SER A 701 0.25 -25.70 -23.56
C SER A 701 -0.53 -24.99 -22.45
N PHE A 702 -0.38 -23.66 -22.36
CA PHE A 702 -1.09 -22.85 -21.37
C PHE A 702 -2.60 -23.06 -21.42
N GLU A 703 -3.18 -23.06 -22.63
CA GLU A 703 -4.60 -23.23 -22.86
C GLU A 703 -5.09 -24.63 -22.51
N GLU A 704 -4.30 -25.67 -22.80
CA GLU A 704 -4.62 -27.06 -22.43
C GLU A 704 -4.60 -27.26 -20.92
N LEU A 705 -3.60 -26.69 -20.24
CA LEU A 705 -3.48 -26.74 -18.78
C LEU A 705 -4.64 -26.00 -18.09
N CYS A 706 -5.10 -24.88 -18.66
CA CYS A 706 -6.27 -24.16 -18.14
C CYS A 706 -7.58 -24.94 -18.26
N ARG A 707 -7.71 -25.85 -19.25
CA ARG A 707 -8.89 -26.72 -19.41
C ARG A 707 -8.78 -28.03 -18.61
N ASN A 708 -7.58 -28.36 -18.11
CA ASN A 708 -7.34 -29.61 -17.41
C ASN A 708 -7.95 -29.59 -15.99
N LYS A 709 -8.84 -30.54 -15.71
CA LYS A 709 -9.54 -30.66 -14.42
C LYS A 709 -8.60 -30.95 -13.25
N ASP A 710 -7.53 -31.71 -13.47
CA ASP A 710 -6.57 -32.07 -12.43
C ASP A 710 -5.65 -30.89 -12.09
N VAL A 711 -5.26 -30.09 -13.09
CA VAL A 711 -4.51 -28.83 -12.87
C VAL A 711 -5.37 -27.85 -12.08
N LYS A 712 -6.63 -27.67 -12.48
CA LYS A 712 -7.61 -26.84 -11.76
C LYS A 712 -7.77 -27.29 -10.30
N LYS A 713 -7.87 -28.60 -10.05
CA LYS A 713 -7.94 -29.17 -8.70
C LYS A 713 -6.66 -28.89 -7.90
N ALA A 714 -5.50 -29.07 -8.51
CA ALA A 714 -4.21 -28.82 -7.85
C ALA A 714 -4.03 -27.34 -7.47
N ILE A 715 -4.50 -26.40 -8.30
CA ILE A 715 -4.49 -24.96 -8.01
C ILE A 715 -5.43 -24.66 -6.83
N LEU A 716 -6.65 -25.18 -6.85
CA LEU A 716 -7.61 -25.02 -5.76
C LEU A 716 -7.05 -25.57 -4.42
N GLU A 717 -6.45 -26.75 -4.43
CA GLU A 717 -5.83 -27.34 -3.23
C GLU A 717 -4.69 -26.48 -2.68
N ASP A 718 -3.88 -25.90 -3.56
CA ASP A 718 -2.79 -24.98 -3.18
C ASP A 718 -3.32 -23.69 -2.55
N MET A 719 -4.33 -23.07 -3.19
CA MET A 719 -5.03 -21.90 -2.66
C MET A 719 -5.65 -22.18 -1.28
N VAL A 720 -6.39 -23.29 -1.13
CA VAL A 720 -7.04 -23.66 0.14
C VAL A 720 -6.00 -23.96 1.23
N ARG A 721 -4.87 -24.59 0.89
CA ARG A 721 -3.74 -24.79 1.82
C ARG A 721 -3.24 -23.45 2.33
N LEU A 722 -2.91 -22.51 1.42
CA LEU A 722 -2.45 -21.16 1.79
C LEU A 722 -3.49 -20.38 2.59
N GLY A 723 -4.78 -20.57 2.28
CA GLY A 723 -5.89 -20.03 3.06
C GLY A 723 -5.85 -20.49 4.51
N LYS A 724 -5.72 -21.81 4.74
CA LYS A 724 -5.65 -22.39 6.09
C LYS A 724 -4.40 -21.90 6.85
N ASP A 725 -3.25 -21.91 6.18
CA ASP A 725 -1.97 -21.48 6.76
C ASP A 725 -2.01 -20.00 7.17
N SER A 726 -2.88 -19.20 6.54
CA SER A 726 -3.05 -17.77 6.84
C SER A 726 -4.28 -17.47 7.70
N GLY A 727 -4.91 -18.50 8.27
CA GLY A 727 -6.00 -18.36 9.22
C GLY A 727 -7.36 -18.00 8.61
N LEU A 728 -7.57 -18.25 7.30
CA LEU A 728 -8.90 -18.14 6.72
C LEU A 728 -9.84 -19.19 7.32
N LYS A 729 -11.00 -18.72 7.78
CA LYS A 729 -12.04 -19.58 8.36
C LYS A 729 -12.63 -20.52 7.30
N PRO A 730 -13.26 -21.64 7.69
CA PRO A 730 -13.82 -22.59 6.74
C PRO A 730 -14.81 -21.99 5.72
N PHE A 731 -15.58 -20.97 6.12
CA PHE A 731 -16.52 -20.26 5.24
C PHE A 731 -15.86 -19.18 4.36
N GLU A 732 -14.62 -18.77 4.67
CA GLU A 732 -13.80 -17.88 3.83
C GLU A 732 -13.04 -18.68 2.75
N GLN A 733 -13.14 -20.02 2.76
CA GLN A 733 -12.47 -20.87 1.78
C GLN A 733 -13.33 -21.06 0.53
N VAL A 734 -12.76 -20.79 -0.65
CA VAL A 734 -13.44 -21.11 -1.91
C VAL A 734 -13.58 -22.62 -2.07
N LYS A 735 -14.76 -23.06 -2.53
CA LYS A 735 -15.08 -24.48 -2.78
C LYS A 735 -14.85 -24.88 -4.23
N GLY A 736 -14.79 -23.92 -5.13
CA GLY A 736 -14.45 -24.16 -6.52
C GLY A 736 -13.91 -22.92 -7.19
N ILE A 737 -13.18 -23.15 -8.27
CA ILE A 737 -12.61 -22.10 -9.10
C ILE A 737 -13.05 -22.27 -10.56
N ALA A 738 -12.92 -21.26 -11.40
CA ALA A 738 -12.84 -21.41 -12.85
C ALA A 738 -11.53 -20.75 -13.32
N LEU A 739 -10.85 -21.37 -14.29
CA LEU A 739 -9.63 -20.81 -14.85
C LEU A 739 -9.98 -19.95 -16.06
N HIS A 740 -9.42 -18.74 -16.11
CA HIS A 740 -9.57 -17.80 -17.21
C HIS A 740 -8.18 -17.44 -17.76
N THR A 741 -8.07 -17.35 -19.09
CA THR A 741 -6.77 -17.21 -19.77
C THR A 741 -6.35 -15.76 -19.98
N GLU A 742 -7.29 -14.82 -19.96
CA GLU A 742 -7.01 -13.40 -20.16
C GLU A 742 -6.87 -12.68 -18.81
N LEU A 743 -5.92 -11.74 -18.71
CA LEU A 743 -5.77 -10.92 -17.52
C LEU A 743 -6.92 -9.91 -17.40
N PHE A 744 -7.40 -9.68 -16.19
CA PHE A 744 -8.24 -8.52 -15.90
C PHE A 744 -7.40 -7.26 -16.13
N SER A 745 -7.91 -6.34 -16.94
CA SER A 745 -7.23 -5.12 -17.32
C SER A 745 -8.18 -3.92 -17.27
N VAL A 746 -7.63 -2.73 -17.44
CA VAL A 746 -8.47 -1.53 -17.62
C VAL A 746 -9.06 -1.51 -19.03
N ASP A 747 -8.32 -2.02 -20.01
CA ASP A 747 -8.70 -2.06 -21.43
C ASP A 747 -9.93 -2.96 -21.66
N ASN A 748 -10.01 -4.12 -21.00
CA ASN A 748 -11.20 -4.98 -21.03
C ASN A 748 -12.27 -4.56 -20.01
N GLY A 749 -12.09 -3.40 -19.35
CA GLY A 749 -13.08 -2.80 -18.46
C GLY A 749 -13.27 -3.52 -17.12
N LEU A 750 -12.47 -4.53 -16.79
CA LEU A 750 -12.61 -5.35 -15.58
C LEU A 750 -11.86 -4.78 -14.37
N LEU A 751 -10.90 -3.87 -14.59
CA LEU A 751 -10.20 -3.13 -13.53
C LEU A 751 -10.47 -1.63 -13.59
N THR A 752 -10.34 -0.96 -12.44
CA THR A 752 -10.24 0.50 -12.36
C THR A 752 -8.87 0.98 -12.86
N PRO A 753 -8.73 2.27 -13.21
CA PRO A 753 -7.43 2.91 -13.45
C PRO A 753 -6.34 2.65 -12.40
N THR A 754 -6.75 2.42 -11.14
CA THR A 754 -5.86 2.10 -10.01
C THR A 754 -5.63 0.59 -9.84
N MET A 755 -5.94 -0.21 -10.86
CA MET A 755 -5.81 -1.67 -10.90
C MET A 755 -6.63 -2.41 -9.84
N LYS A 756 -7.75 -1.83 -9.38
CA LYS A 756 -8.70 -2.47 -8.46
C LYS A 756 -9.78 -3.21 -9.24
N ALA A 757 -10.24 -4.35 -8.74
CA ALA A 757 -11.29 -5.15 -9.35
C ALA A 757 -12.64 -4.40 -9.41
N LYS A 758 -13.23 -4.27 -10.60
CA LYS A 758 -14.59 -3.76 -10.79
C LYS A 758 -15.57 -4.92 -10.59
N ARG A 759 -15.94 -5.20 -9.33
CA ARG A 759 -16.70 -6.40 -8.95
C ARG A 759 -18.03 -6.58 -9.68
N PRO A 760 -18.88 -5.54 -9.87
CA PRO A 760 -20.12 -5.68 -10.63
C PRO A 760 -19.88 -6.10 -12.09
N GLU A 761 -18.88 -5.49 -12.74
CA GLU A 761 -18.48 -5.77 -14.11
C GLU A 761 -17.89 -7.17 -14.24
N LEU A 762 -17.02 -7.58 -13.32
CA LEU A 762 -16.49 -8.95 -13.23
C LEU A 762 -17.61 -9.98 -13.04
N ARG A 763 -18.57 -9.71 -12.15
CA ARG A 763 -19.73 -10.60 -11.93
C ARG A 763 -20.57 -10.73 -13.20
N ASN A 764 -20.81 -9.63 -13.91
CA ASN A 764 -21.58 -9.64 -15.15
C ASN A 764 -20.84 -10.37 -16.27
N TYR A 765 -19.52 -10.13 -16.40
CA TYR A 765 -18.68 -10.76 -17.41
C TYR A 765 -18.54 -12.27 -17.19
N PHE A 766 -18.38 -12.72 -15.94
CA PHE A 766 -18.21 -14.14 -15.59
C PHE A 766 -19.50 -14.84 -15.16
N ARG A 767 -20.67 -14.30 -15.52
CA ARG A 767 -21.95 -14.78 -15.01
C ARG A 767 -22.19 -16.27 -15.29
N SER A 768 -21.90 -16.71 -16.51
CA SER A 768 -22.08 -18.12 -16.90
C SER A 768 -21.18 -19.06 -16.11
N GLN A 769 -19.90 -18.70 -15.91
CA GLN A 769 -18.98 -19.50 -15.11
C GLN A 769 -19.34 -19.51 -13.63
N ILE A 770 -19.82 -18.39 -13.10
CA ILE A 770 -20.32 -18.28 -11.72
C ILE A 770 -21.51 -19.20 -11.51
N ASP A 771 -22.50 -19.13 -12.40
CA ASP A 771 -23.72 -19.94 -12.34
C ASP A 771 -23.37 -21.45 -12.44
N GLU A 772 -22.46 -21.83 -13.34
CA GLU A 772 -21.96 -23.20 -13.48
C GLU A 772 -21.27 -23.71 -12.21
N LEU A 773 -20.45 -22.88 -11.57
CA LEU A 773 -19.76 -23.26 -10.34
C LEU A 773 -20.75 -23.51 -9.21
N TYR A 774 -21.76 -22.64 -9.04
CA TYR A 774 -22.79 -22.84 -8.03
C TYR A 774 -23.70 -24.04 -8.32
N SER A 775 -23.99 -24.35 -9.60
CA SER A 775 -24.81 -25.52 -9.93
C SER A 775 -24.05 -26.85 -9.77
N THR A 776 -22.74 -26.84 -9.99
CA THR A 776 -21.94 -28.08 -10.05
C THR A 776 -21.40 -28.50 -8.68
N ILE A 777 -21.18 -27.54 -7.79
CA ILE A 777 -20.66 -27.80 -6.45
C ILE A 777 -21.82 -28.18 -5.53
N LYS A 778 -21.99 -29.49 -5.29
CA LYS A 778 -22.90 -29.99 -4.26
C LYS A 778 -22.26 -29.78 -2.89
N VAL A 779 -22.99 -29.10 -2.00
CA VAL A 779 -22.62 -28.88 -0.59
C VAL A 779 -22.97 -30.10 0.24
#